data_AF-A0A2I8F3J6-F1
#
_entry.id   AF-A0A2I8F3J6-F1
#
_cell.length_a   1.000
_cell.length_b   1.000
_cell.length_c   1.000
_cell.angle_alpha   90.00
_cell.angle_beta   90.00
_cell.angle_gamma   90.00
#
_symmetry.space_group_name_H-M   'P 1'
#
loop_
_entity.id
_entity.type
_entity.pdbx_description
1 polymer ?
#
loop_
_entity_poly.entity_id
_entity_poly.type
_entity_poly.pdbx_seq_one_letter_code
_entity_poly.pdbx_strand_id
1 'polypeptide(L)'
;MLGIAALIVCATLGAWGNAFAAAPAAPASGAAPGLAPESQGFRQATERERDAETLQSLTSEGRLLLSRDRVTLPAYDYCSMAVSAAERGDFRDSVEAAARALVIAQRTDNADLVALSKRDLAIAYSYAGDLDDAEKYAQEALASTPKAPEQVFAPANKVLGDIALRRGHPQDAIDAYNRALETASPRYRPLVLLSITNAQIAAGDTAGARKTFNAASPAPSADLAPEYRRIEGNLLLAEGKPQDALLAFTTLLSESGGSDANYDRLWAHEGIGRADLALGQRARARESYLQAVDDSEKIRARFRSEEFKTGLFGDTQSVFEMAITLTVEVGDYASAWNLSERSRARALLDVVRNRVDAGVNDRQLNGDVPGLDTVRNGLKPNETLVEFHNLEKSIIVWVIRNEGLKGYTLPIARADMDAAVTDFRNAIVRRRPTAITYGDKLYALLIAPLGLLADDRLIIVPHGALHYLPFQALHGPDGFLIQRHAIALEPSASVAVQLASRELKVASNLVAFGNPTIAPAYALPGAEAEVRGIAPLFARQEVFLQSSATRVSFRENAPTGRVLHVATHAEADTIDPLHSRILLAPATQPADGPDSLLAKDIYNLKLNNVSLVTLSACETGLGRIARGDEILGFTRAFFYAGATSLIVSMWPVADESSALTMRTFYAQLADGHEAIDAMRTAQLAVMQNSRFAHPFFWAPFDLMGGWRLSIAR
;
A
#
# COMPACT_ATOMS: atom_id res chain seq x y z
N MET A 1 -28.17 13.45 0.82
CA MET A 1 -27.43 14.12 1.91
C MET A 1 -27.36 13.31 3.22
N LEU A 2 -27.79 12.04 3.29
CA LEU A 2 -27.74 11.26 4.56
C LEU A 2 -27.32 9.78 4.44
N GLY A 3 -27.05 9.23 3.24
CA GLY A 3 -26.83 7.77 3.08
C GLY A 3 -25.38 7.28 3.08
N ILE A 4 -24.38 8.16 3.20
CA ILE A 4 -22.93 7.78 3.15
C ILE A 4 -22.15 8.37 4.35
N ALA A 5 -22.75 9.31 5.11
CA ALA A 5 -22.10 9.96 6.25
C ALA A 5 -21.74 8.99 7.40
N ALA A 6 -22.46 7.87 7.55
CA ALA A 6 -22.18 6.84 8.56
C ALA A 6 -20.86 6.09 8.28
N LEU A 7 -20.50 5.87 7.01
CA LEU A 7 -19.23 5.25 6.60
C LEU A 7 -18.01 6.16 6.83
N ILE A 8 -18.20 7.49 6.79
CA ILE A 8 -17.12 8.49 6.79
C ILE A 8 -16.75 8.93 8.23
N VAL A 9 -17.71 8.95 9.16
CA VAL A 9 -17.41 9.10 10.60
C VAL A 9 -16.72 7.84 11.15
N CYS A 10 -16.95 6.71 10.49
CA CYS A 10 -16.49 5.39 10.89
C CYS A 10 -15.02 5.06 10.59
N ALA A 11 -14.39 5.71 9.61
CA ALA A 11 -13.01 5.44 9.18
C ALA A 11 -11.93 5.84 10.21
N THR A 12 -12.32 6.43 11.34
CA THR A 12 -11.42 6.73 12.47
C THR A 12 -11.52 5.70 13.59
N LEU A 13 -12.38 4.69 13.47
CA LEU A 13 -12.76 3.79 14.57
C LEU A 13 -12.26 2.35 14.45
N GLY A 14 -11.48 1.98 13.41
CA GLY A 14 -10.91 0.63 13.27
C GLY A 14 -9.58 0.38 14.00
N ALA A 15 -9.10 1.32 14.82
CA ALA A 15 -7.81 1.21 15.54
C ALA A 15 -7.85 0.36 16.83
N TRP A 16 -8.60 -0.75 16.85
CA TRP A 16 -8.77 -1.60 18.04
C TRP A 16 -8.20 -3.00 17.85
N GLY A 17 -6.90 -3.05 17.57
CA GLY A 17 -6.09 -4.24 17.81
C GLY A 17 -5.57 -4.25 19.25
N ASN A 18 -6.01 -5.23 20.04
CA ASN A 18 -5.35 -5.71 21.27
C ASN A 18 -5.09 -4.72 22.42
N ALA A 19 -6.15 -4.32 23.12
CA ALA A 19 -6.03 -3.74 24.46
C ALA A 19 -6.92 -4.45 25.49
N PHE A 20 -6.89 -5.79 25.59
CA PHE A 20 -7.43 -6.50 26.77
C PHE A 20 -6.54 -7.68 27.21
N ALA A 21 -6.23 -7.67 28.50
CA ALA A 21 -5.48 -8.65 29.30
C ALA A 21 -3.94 -8.68 29.17
N ALA A 22 -3.26 -7.63 29.65
CA ALA A 22 -1.94 -7.82 30.26
C ALA A 22 -2.14 -8.24 31.73
N ALA A 23 -1.95 -9.53 32.02
CA ALA A 23 -1.61 -9.94 33.38
C ALA A 23 -0.27 -9.28 33.77
N PRO A 24 0.00 -8.96 35.05
CA PRO A 24 1.22 -8.26 35.44
C PRO A 24 2.44 -9.07 35.01
N ALA A 25 3.21 -8.52 34.07
CA ALA A 25 4.46 -9.11 33.60
C ALA A 25 5.47 -9.13 34.76
N ALA A 26 6.06 -10.29 35.01
CA ALA A 26 7.27 -10.41 35.81
C ALA A 26 8.38 -9.52 35.19
N PRO A 27 9.30 -8.97 36.00
CA PRO A 27 10.30 -8.03 35.50
C PRO A 27 11.15 -8.66 34.40
N ALA A 28 11.14 -8.02 33.23
CA ALA A 28 11.95 -8.39 32.08
C ALA A 28 13.43 -8.39 32.46
N SER A 29 14.08 -9.54 32.28
CA SER A 29 15.54 -9.67 32.37
C SER A 29 16.12 -9.69 30.95
N GLY A 30 17.11 -8.81 30.71
CA GLY A 30 18.07 -8.92 29.62
C GLY A 30 17.63 -8.36 28.25
N ALA A 31 17.70 -7.03 28.08
CA ALA A 31 17.84 -6.45 26.75
C ALA A 31 19.17 -6.90 26.12
N ALA A 32 19.14 -7.35 24.86
CA ALA A 32 20.35 -7.60 24.09
C ALA A 32 21.04 -6.25 23.77
N PRO A 33 22.31 -6.05 24.13
CA PRO A 33 23.01 -4.78 23.88
C PRO A 33 23.45 -4.71 22.40
N GLY A 34 23.09 -3.63 21.69
CA GLY A 34 23.73 -3.37 20.38
C GLY A 34 23.09 -2.41 19.37
N LEU A 35 21.95 -1.77 19.64
CA LEU A 35 21.34 -0.82 18.70
C LEU A 35 20.83 0.42 19.46
N ALA A 36 21.54 1.54 19.35
CA ALA A 36 21.09 2.83 19.86
C ALA A 36 20.22 3.53 18.80
N PRO A 37 19.06 4.14 19.15
CA PRO A 37 18.27 4.92 18.20
C PRO A 37 18.92 6.27 17.87
N GLU A 38 18.85 6.70 16.60
CA GLU A 38 19.35 8.00 16.12
C GLU A 38 18.64 9.20 16.79
N SER A 39 19.37 10.32 16.95
CA SER A 39 19.03 11.48 17.78
C SER A 39 17.87 12.35 17.25
N GLN A 40 17.05 12.90 18.17
CA GLN A 40 15.94 13.86 17.92
C GLN A 40 16.26 15.03 16.96
N GLY A 41 17.52 15.46 16.88
CA GLY A 41 17.94 16.56 15.98
C GLY A 41 17.83 16.24 14.49
N PHE A 42 17.84 14.96 14.10
CA PHE A 42 17.67 14.55 12.71
C PHE A 42 16.20 14.58 12.28
N ARG A 43 15.28 14.12 13.15
CA ARG A 43 13.82 14.22 12.91
C ARG A 43 13.38 15.65 12.63
N GLN A 44 13.87 16.60 13.45
CA GLN A 44 13.55 18.02 13.30
C GLN A 44 14.18 18.68 12.06
N ALA A 45 15.19 18.09 11.44
CA ALA A 45 15.81 18.61 10.22
C ALA A 45 15.04 18.14 8.97
N THR A 46 14.63 16.87 8.95
CA THR A 46 13.79 16.30 7.88
C THR A 46 12.38 16.89 7.87
N GLU A 47 11.82 17.19 9.05
CA GLU A 47 10.54 17.90 9.20
C GLU A 47 10.59 19.30 8.58
N ARG A 48 11.68 20.06 8.78
CA ARG A 48 11.83 21.41 8.21
C ARG A 48 12.04 21.43 6.70
N GLU A 49 12.72 20.43 6.13
CA GLU A 49 12.86 20.28 4.67
C GLU A 49 11.51 19.91 4.03
N ARG A 50 10.75 18.98 4.62
CA ARG A 50 9.36 18.70 4.21
C ARG A 50 8.45 19.92 4.32
N ASP A 51 8.53 20.68 5.40
CA ASP A 51 7.65 21.83 5.64
C ASP A 51 7.80 22.95 4.61
N ALA A 52 9.04 23.20 4.17
CA ALA A 52 9.36 24.17 3.13
C ALA A 52 8.96 23.68 1.74
N GLU A 53 9.12 22.38 1.44
CA GLU A 53 8.71 21.79 0.18
C GLU A 53 7.18 21.73 0.03
N THR A 54 6.41 21.35 1.05
CA THR A 54 4.97 21.09 0.89
C THR A 54 4.12 22.36 0.71
N LEU A 55 4.43 23.46 1.41
CA LEU A 55 3.67 24.72 1.31
C LEU A 55 3.96 25.44 -0.02
N GLN A 56 5.20 25.36 -0.50
CA GLN A 56 5.61 25.87 -1.79
C GLN A 56 5.13 24.96 -2.93
N SER A 57 5.15 23.63 -2.74
CA SER A 57 4.65 22.61 -3.66
C SER A 57 3.15 22.74 -3.90
N LEU A 58 2.30 22.76 -2.87
CA LEU A 58 0.83 22.77 -3.04
C LEU A 58 0.27 24.13 -3.46
N THR A 59 0.88 25.24 -3.04
CA THR A 59 0.49 26.55 -3.60
C THR A 59 0.93 26.64 -5.06
N SER A 60 2.04 26.01 -5.46
CA SER A 60 2.47 25.91 -6.86
C SER A 60 1.60 24.93 -7.64
N GLU A 61 1.19 23.82 -7.04
CA GLU A 61 0.31 22.79 -7.61
C GLU A 61 -1.11 23.34 -7.77
N GLY A 62 -1.70 23.94 -6.75
CA GLY A 62 -3.00 24.61 -6.82
C GLY A 62 -3.02 25.74 -7.85
N ARG A 63 -1.93 26.51 -7.99
CA ARG A 63 -1.76 27.48 -9.09
C ARG A 63 -1.67 26.81 -10.45
N LEU A 64 -0.97 25.68 -10.55
CA LEU A 64 -0.80 24.93 -11.79
C LEU A 64 -2.12 24.25 -12.22
N LEU A 65 -2.86 23.69 -11.26
CA LEU A 65 -4.21 23.16 -11.44
C LEU A 65 -5.17 24.26 -11.92
N LEU A 66 -5.22 25.42 -11.24
CA LEU A 66 -6.03 26.56 -11.69
C LEU A 66 -5.60 27.09 -13.07
N SER A 67 -4.31 27.06 -13.40
CA SER A 67 -3.83 27.48 -14.72
C SER A 67 -4.24 26.54 -15.86
N ARG A 68 -4.62 25.29 -15.52
CA ARG A 68 -5.11 24.27 -16.45
C ARG A 68 -6.64 24.26 -16.56
N ASP A 69 -7.36 24.86 -15.60
CA ASP A 69 -8.81 24.92 -15.61
C ASP A 69 -9.30 25.85 -16.74
N ARG A 70 -10.09 25.31 -17.68
CA ARG A 70 -10.69 26.10 -18.76
C ARG A 70 -11.72 27.11 -18.26
N VAL A 71 -12.33 26.82 -17.11
CA VAL A 71 -13.29 27.69 -16.39
C VAL A 71 -12.98 27.57 -14.90
N THR A 72 -12.60 28.68 -14.25
CA THR A 72 -12.36 28.73 -12.80
C THR A 72 -13.69 28.90 -12.06
N LEU A 73 -13.95 28.05 -11.06
CA LEU A 73 -15.14 28.15 -10.22
C LEU A 73 -14.94 29.15 -9.06
N PRO A 74 -16.03 29.69 -8.48
CA PRO A 74 -15.99 30.36 -7.17
C PRO A 74 -15.38 29.46 -6.08
N ALA A 75 -14.63 30.05 -5.15
CA ALA A 75 -13.92 29.29 -4.11
C ALA A 75 -14.85 28.46 -3.20
N TYR A 76 -16.05 28.95 -2.87
CA TYR A 76 -17.03 28.18 -2.09
C TYR A 76 -17.52 26.93 -2.84
N ASP A 77 -17.55 26.96 -4.17
CA ASP A 77 -17.92 25.79 -4.98
C ASP A 77 -16.81 24.75 -4.94
N TYR A 78 -15.54 25.17 -4.94
CA TYR A 78 -14.41 24.27 -4.71
C TYR A 78 -14.40 23.67 -3.29
N CYS A 79 -14.73 24.43 -2.24
CA CYS A 79 -14.93 23.85 -0.89
C CYS A 79 -16.06 22.81 -0.89
N SER A 80 -17.18 23.09 -1.56
CA SER A 80 -18.30 22.16 -1.67
C SER A 80 -17.93 20.89 -2.43
N MET A 81 -17.15 21.02 -3.51
CA MET A 81 -16.57 19.90 -4.24
C MET A 81 -15.61 19.10 -3.37
N ALA A 82 -14.76 19.75 -2.57
CA ALA A 82 -13.83 19.08 -1.68
C ALA A 82 -14.56 18.20 -0.66
N VAL A 83 -15.60 18.75 -0.01
CA VAL A 83 -16.47 17.99 0.90
C VAL A 83 -17.15 16.85 0.18
N SER A 84 -17.77 17.11 -0.98
CA SER A 84 -18.48 16.07 -1.72
C SER A 84 -17.56 14.97 -2.24
N ALA A 85 -16.34 15.30 -2.64
CA ALA A 85 -15.31 14.35 -3.05
C ALA A 85 -14.84 13.49 -1.86
N ALA A 86 -14.55 14.09 -0.71
CA ALA A 86 -14.27 13.35 0.51
C ALA A 86 -15.42 12.42 0.91
N GLU A 87 -16.67 12.87 0.74
CA GLU A 87 -17.86 12.04 1.00
C GLU A 87 -18.01 10.85 0.04
N ARG A 88 -17.50 10.97 -1.18
CA ARG A 88 -17.42 9.85 -2.12
C ARG A 88 -16.14 9.04 -1.97
N GLY A 89 -15.24 9.43 -1.07
CA GLY A 89 -13.90 8.88 -0.85
C GLY A 89 -12.91 9.14 -2.00
N ASP A 90 -13.17 10.15 -2.83
CA ASP A 90 -12.26 10.66 -3.85
C ASP A 90 -11.24 11.63 -3.20
N PHE A 91 -10.34 11.11 -2.36
CA PHE A 91 -9.52 11.96 -1.47
C PHE A 91 -8.57 12.91 -2.21
N ARG A 92 -7.99 12.50 -3.34
CA ARG A 92 -7.14 13.40 -4.14
C ARG A 92 -7.97 14.52 -4.76
N ASP A 93 -9.14 14.22 -5.32
CA ASP A 93 -10.07 15.24 -5.83
C ASP A 93 -10.49 16.20 -4.71
N SER A 94 -10.64 15.69 -3.49
CA SER A 94 -10.91 16.50 -2.29
C SER A 94 -9.75 17.44 -1.97
N VAL A 95 -8.52 16.93 -1.88
CA VAL A 95 -7.29 17.71 -1.66
C VAL A 95 -7.11 18.76 -2.76
N GLU A 96 -7.27 18.38 -4.02
CA GLU A 96 -7.12 19.26 -5.16
C GLU A 96 -8.16 20.39 -5.16
N ALA A 97 -9.43 20.07 -4.89
CA ALA A 97 -10.48 21.07 -4.80
C ALA A 97 -10.22 22.03 -3.63
N ALA A 98 -9.83 21.53 -2.46
CA ALA A 98 -9.50 22.36 -1.31
C ALA A 98 -8.25 23.23 -1.55
N ALA A 99 -7.23 22.71 -2.25
CA ALA A 99 -6.04 23.46 -2.65
C ALA A 99 -6.37 24.58 -3.66
N ARG A 100 -7.23 24.32 -4.65
CA ARG A 100 -7.74 25.35 -5.56
C ARG A 100 -8.50 26.44 -4.80
N ALA A 101 -9.38 26.06 -3.87
CA ALA A 101 -10.10 26.99 -3.01
C ALA A 101 -9.13 27.87 -2.20
N LEU A 102 -8.09 27.29 -1.60
CA LEU A 102 -7.08 28.00 -0.82
C LEU A 102 -6.34 29.04 -1.65
N VAL A 103 -5.92 28.70 -2.87
CA VAL A 103 -5.22 29.63 -3.77
C VAL A 103 -6.13 30.80 -4.17
N ILE A 104 -7.41 30.55 -4.48
CA ILE A 104 -8.37 31.62 -4.78
C ILE A 104 -8.62 32.48 -3.54
N ALA A 105 -8.75 31.87 -2.37
CA ALA A 105 -8.95 32.56 -1.10
C ALA A 105 -7.80 33.53 -0.77
N GLN A 106 -6.55 33.09 -0.97
CA GLN A 106 -5.37 33.92 -0.80
C GLN A 106 -5.30 35.07 -1.82
N ARG A 107 -5.64 34.80 -3.10
CA ARG A 107 -5.66 35.85 -4.14
C ARG A 107 -6.72 36.91 -3.91
N THR A 108 -7.82 36.53 -3.27
CA THR A 108 -8.97 37.42 -2.98
C THR A 108 -8.93 38.01 -1.57
N ASP A 109 -7.85 37.76 -0.81
CA ASP A 109 -7.66 38.19 0.58
C ASP A 109 -8.86 37.84 1.49
N ASN A 110 -9.46 36.68 1.26
CA ASN A 110 -10.65 36.22 1.98
C ASN A 110 -10.26 35.27 3.12
N ALA A 111 -10.07 35.84 4.32
CA ALA A 111 -9.67 35.12 5.52
C ALA A 111 -10.62 33.97 5.92
N ASP A 112 -11.93 34.13 5.69
CA ASP A 112 -12.93 33.10 5.97
C ASP A 112 -12.75 31.87 5.08
N LEU A 113 -12.55 32.10 3.78
CA LEU A 113 -12.27 31.04 2.81
C LEU A 113 -10.91 30.37 3.05
N VAL A 114 -9.89 31.12 3.50
CA VAL A 114 -8.60 30.53 3.88
C VAL A 114 -8.80 29.53 5.02
N ALA A 115 -9.58 29.90 6.04
CA ALA A 115 -9.87 29.04 7.18
C ALA A 115 -10.64 27.77 6.77
N LEU A 116 -11.68 27.92 5.94
CA LEU A 116 -12.48 26.80 5.42
C LEU A 116 -11.65 25.85 4.55
N SER A 117 -10.83 26.40 3.65
CA SER A 117 -10.00 25.58 2.74
C SER A 117 -8.94 24.78 3.49
N LYS A 118 -8.32 25.38 4.53
CA LYS A 118 -7.35 24.68 5.39
C LYS A 118 -8.01 23.56 6.21
N ARG A 119 -9.22 23.80 6.74
CA ARG A 119 -10.02 22.75 7.38
C ARG A 119 -10.31 21.61 6.41
N ASP A 120 -10.72 21.90 5.19
CA ASP A 120 -11.05 20.89 4.19
C ASP A 120 -9.82 20.07 3.79
N LEU A 121 -8.65 20.71 3.64
CA LEU A 121 -7.37 20.02 3.45
C LEU A 121 -7.05 19.09 4.64
N ALA A 122 -7.19 19.58 5.87
CA ALA A 122 -6.94 18.77 7.07
C ALA A 122 -7.81 17.50 7.10
N ILE A 123 -9.10 17.64 6.78
CA ILE A 123 -10.04 16.52 6.69
C ILE A 123 -9.65 15.56 5.56
N ALA A 124 -9.36 16.09 4.37
CA ALA A 124 -9.02 15.29 3.20
C ALA A 124 -7.73 14.47 3.41
N TYR A 125 -6.67 15.09 3.96
CA TYR A 125 -5.43 14.40 4.30
C TYR A 125 -5.60 13.37 5.41
N SER A 126 -6.42 13.67 6.43
CA SER A 126 -6.73 12.73 7.50
C SER A 126 -7.36 11.45 6.92
N TYR A 127 -8.32 11.60 6.01
CA TYR A 127 -8.95 10.47 5.33
C TYR A 127 -8.02 9.75 4.35
N ALA A 128 -7.16 10.47 3.65
CA ALA A 128 -6.09 9.88 2.82
C ALA A 128 -5.03 9.13 3.66
N GLY A 129 -5.02 9.35 4.96
CA GLY A 129 -4.09 8.75 5.91
C GLY A 129 -2.71 9.41 5.96
N ASP A 130 -2.57 10.60 5.38
CA ASP A 130 -1.40 11.47 5.56
C ASP A 130 -1.56 12.29 6.84
N LEU A 131 -1.15 11.70 7.96
CA LEU A 131 -1.37 12.27 9.29
C LEU A 131 -0.58 13.57 9.52
N ASP A 132 0.58 13.70 8.89
CA ASP A 132 1.48 14.83 9.11
C ASP A 132 0.93 16.09 8.43
N ASP A 133 0.52 15.98 7.15
CA ASP A 133 -0.14 17.09 6.45
C ASP A 133 -1.52 17.39 7.06
N ALA A 134 -2.27 16.38 7.47
CA ALA A 134 -3.54 16.57 8.16
C ALA A 134 -3.39 17.40 9.45
N GLU A 135 -2.36 17.09 10.26
CA GLU A 135 -2.05 17.81 11.49
C GLU A 135 -1.66 19.26 11.20
N LYS A 136 -0.75 19.47 10.25
CA LYS A 136 -0.32 20.80 9.82
C LYS A 136 -1.50 21.67 9.42
N TYR A 137 -2.35 21.19 8.50
CA TYR A 137 -3.49 21.98 8.02
C TYR A 137 -4.55 22.20 9.11
N ALA A 138 -4.74 21.25 10.02
CA ALA A 138 -5.62 21.46 11.18
C ALA A 138 -5.09 22.58 12.09
N GLN A 139 -3.80 22.59 12.40
CA GLN A 139 -3.18 23.66 13.19
C GLN A 139 -3.27 25.03 12.49
N GLU A 140 -3.02 25.06 11.18
CA GLU A 140 -3.15 26.29 10.41
C GLU A 140 -4.60 26.80 10.32
N ALA A 141 -5.58 25.91 10.25
CA ALA A 141 -7.00 26.28 10.30
C ALA A 141 -7.37 26.90 11.65
N LEU A 142 -6.83 26.36 12.76
CA LEU A 142 -7.01 26.91 14.11
C LEU A 142 -6.35 28.28 14.31
N ALA A 143 -5.26 28.54 13.59
CA ALA A 143 -4.58 29.85 13.59
C ALA A 143 -5.28 30.90 12.72
N SER A 144 -6.36 30.55 12.01
CA SER A 144 -7.08 31.44 11.09
C SER A 144 -8.21 32.21 11.78
N THR A 145 -8.79 33.21 11.10
CA THR A 145 -9.87 34.07 11.60
C THR A 145 -11.18 33.90 10.81
N PRO A 146 -11.90 32.76 11.00
CA PRO A 146 -13.15 32.47 10.28
C PRO A 146 -14.32 33.35 10.73
N LYS A 147 -15.31 33.54 9.84
CA LYS A 147 -16.60 34.18 10.21
C LYS A 147 -17.48 33.28 11.06
N ALA A 148 -17.37 31.96 10.86
CA ALA A 148 -18.11 30.92 11.59
C ALA A 148 -17.13 29.95 12.28
N PRO A 149 -16.58 30.33 13.46
CA PRO A 149 -15.61 29.50 14.21
C PRO A 149 -16.08 28.06 14.43
N GLU A 150 -17.36 27.83 14.68
CA GLU A 150 -17.96 26.52 14.89
C GLU A 150 -17.84 25.59 13.68
N GLN A 151 -17.73 26.14 12.47
CA GLN A 151 -17.55 25.36 11.24
C GLN A 151 -16.09 25.01 10.97
N VAL A 152 -15.13 25.66 11.64
CA VAL A 152 -13.69 25.47 11.39
C VAL A 152 -13.01 24.82 12.59
N PHE A 153 -13.16 25.39 13.77
CA PHE A 153 -12.40 24.99 14.95
C PHE A 153 -12.83 23.64 15.51
N ALA A 154 -14.14 23.34 15.52
CA ALA A 154 -14.60 22.03 15.99
C ALA A 154 -14.12 20.89 15.06
N PRO A 155 -14.29 20.96 13.73
CA PRO A 155 -13.73 19.92 12.84
C PRO A 155 -12.20 19.83 12.88
N ALA A 156 -11.47 20.96 12.93
CA ALA A 156 -10.01 20.94 12.97
C ALA A 156 -9.48 20.28 14.26
N ASN A 157 -10.04 20.62 15.43
CA ASN A 157 -9.68 19.97 16.68
C ASN A 157 -10.10 18.48 16.69
N LYS A 158 -11.23 18.13 16.07
CA LYS A 158 -11.61 16.71 15.91
C LYS A 158 -10.58 15.95 15.08
N VAL A 159 -10.12 16.51 13.96
CA VAL A 159 -9.05 15.91 13.13
C VAL A 159 -7.78 15.70 13.95
N LEU A 160 -7.35 16.68 14.74
CA LEU A 160 -6.20 16.51 15.66
C LEU A 160 -6.42 15.37 16.66
N GLY A 161 -7.64 15.23 17.19
CA GLY A 161 -8.00 14.11 18.07
C GLY A 161 -7.93 12.77 17.36
N ASP A 162 -8.46 12.68 16.14
CA ASP A 162 -8.42 11.47 15.32
C ASP A 162 -6.97 11.07 14.98
N ILE A 163 -6.11 12.05 14.68
CA ILE A 163 -4.67 11.85 14.43
C ILE A 163 -3.97 11.33 15.68
N ALA A 164 -4.19 11.96 16.83
CA ALA A 164 -3.60 11.54 18.10
C ALA A 164 -4.00 10.10 18.45
N LEU A 165 -5.27 9.74 18.28
CA LEU A 165 -5.76 8.39 18.52
C LEU A 165 -5.10 7.38 17.58
N ARG A 166 -4.98 7.70 16.29
CA ARG A 166 -4.29 6.86 15.29
C ARG A 166 -2.80 6.69 15.53
N ARG A 167 -2.17 7.64 16.22
CA ARG A 167 -0.77 7.57 16.70
C ARG A 167 -0.63 6.86 18.05
N GLY A 168 -1.73 6.39 18.65
CA GLY A 168 -1.71 5.70 19.94
C GLY A 168 -1.60 6.62 21.15
N HIS A 169 -2.00 7.89 21.02
CA HIS A 169 -1.98 8.89 22.10
C HIS A 169 -3.42 9.26 22.52
N PRO A 170 -4.12 8.38 23.28
CA PRO A 170 -5.53 8.57 23.59
C PRO A 170 -5.82 9.77 24.51
N GLN A 171 -4.88 10.18 25.37
CA GLN A 171 -5.05 11.37 26.22
C GLN A 171 -5.02 12.66 25.40
N ASP A 172 -4.01 12.80 24.52
CA ASP A 172 -3.92 13.93 23.57
C ASP A 172 -5.19 14.01 22.68
N ALA A 173 -5.74 12.85 22.32
CA ALA A 173 -7.00 12.76 21.58
C ALA A 173 -8.18 13.32 22.39
N ILE A 174 -8.33 12.91 23.66
CA ILE A 174 -9.37 13.43 24.57
C ILE A 174 -9.26 14.95 24.69
N ASP A 175 -8.06 15.49 24.86
CA ASP A 175 -7.82 16.93 24.99
C ASP A 175 -8.17 17.70 23.71
N ALA A 176 -7.82 17.15 22.54
CA ALA A 176 -8.22 17.71 21.25
C ALA A 176 -9.74 17.68 21.05
N TYR A 177 -10.41 16.58 21.35
CA TYR A 177 -11.86 16.50 21.24
C TYR A 177 -12.61 17.38 22.24
N ASN A 178 -12.08 17.57 23.45
CA ASN A 178 -12.64 18.53 24.41
C ASN A 178 -12.58 19.96 23.87
N ARG A 179 -11.46 20.36 23.24
CA ARG A 179 -11.38 21.64 22.50
C ARG A 179 -12.37 21.71 21.34
N ALA A 180 -12.61 20.59 20.65
CA ALA A 180 -13.65 20.54 19.62
C ALA A 180 -15.06 20.79 20.19
N LEU A 181 -15.36 20.26 21.38
CA LEU A 181 -16.66 20.45 22.04
C LEU A 181 -16.97 21.91 22.41
N GLU A 182 -15.96 22.73 22.65
CA GLU A 182 -16.12 24.15 23.01
C GLU A 182 -16.82 24.95 21.91
N THR A 183 -16.59 24.55 20.65
CA THR A 183 -17.13 25.24 19.46
C THR A 183 -18.09 24.36 18.65
N ALA A 184 -18.35 23.11 19.08
CA ALA A 184 -19.21 22.19 18.34
C ALA A 184 -20.68 22.67 18.30
N SER A 185 -21.26 22.72 17.11
CA SER A 185 -22.69 22.99 16.93
C SER A 185 -23.56 21.90 17.60
N PRO A 186 -24.83 22.18 17.96
CA PRO A 186 -25.72 21.19 18.56
C PRO A 186 -25.87 19.90 17.75
N ARG A 187 -25.82 20.01 16.41
CA ARG A 187 -25.89 18.87 15.50
C ARG A 187 -24.59 18.05 15.49
N TYR A 188 -23.44 18.70 15.66
CA TYR A 188 -22.12 18.05 15.61
C TYR A 188 -21.67 17.48 16.95
N ARG A 189 -22.14 18.09 18.05
CA ARG A 189 -21.76 17.73 19.42
C ARG A 189 -21.90 16.24 19.76
N PRO A 190 -22.97 15.50 19.37
CA PRO A 190 -23.06 14.07 19.65
C PRO A 190 -21.92 13.26 19.02
N LEU A 191 -21.48 13.60 17.81
CA LEU A 191 -20.38 12.90 17.12
C LEU A 191 -19.02 13.13 17.82
N VAL A 192 -18.80 14.34 18.33
CA VAL A 192 -17.59 14.65 19.11
C VAL A 192 -17.61 13.88 20.44
N LEU A 193 -18.77 13.80 21.12
CA LEU A 193 -18.91 13.01 22.35
C LEU A 193 -18.64 11.52 22.11
N LEU A 194 -19.12 10.94 21.00
CA LEU A 194 -18.79 9.57 20.63
C LEU A 194 -17.28 9.38 20.36
N SER A 195 -16.62 10.37 19.75
CA SER A 195 -15.17 10.34 19.53
C SER A 195 -14.41 10.36 20.87
N ILE A 196 -14.86 11.17 21.83
CA ILE A 196 -14.32 11.19 23.20
C ILE A 196 -14.57 9.85 23.89
N THR A 197 -15.77 9.28 23.79
CA THR A 197 -16.05 7.95 24.36
C THR A 197 -15.05 6.92 23.85
N ASN A 198 -14.79 6.87 22.54
CA ASN A 198 -13.80 5.94 21.99
C ASN A 198 -12.39 6.22 22.50
N ALA A 199 -11.97 7.49 22.57
CA ALA A 199 -10.65 7.84 23.12
C ALA A 199 -10.52 7.50 24.61
N GLN A 200 -11.58 7.66 25.40
CA GLN A 200 -11.63 7.26 26.81
C GLN A 200 -11.57 5.74 26.97
N ILE A 201 -12.28 4.98 26.12
CA ILE A 201 -12.13 3.51 26.07
C ILE A 201 -10.65 3.15 25.80
N ALA A 202 -9.97 3.87 24.90
CA ALA A 202 -8.60 3.56 24.48
C ALA A 202 -7.59 3.92 25.57
N ALA A 203 -7.89 4.96 26.34
CA ALA A 203 -7.18 5.34 27.55
C ALA A 203 -7.46 4.41 28.75
N GLY A 204 -8.43 3.50 28.66
CA GLY A 204 -8.88 2.66 29.77
C GLY A 204 -9.79 3.38 30.79
N ASP A 205 -10.23 4.62 30.51
CA ASP A 205 -11.19 5.38 31.33
C ASP A 205 -12.63 4.95 31.01
N THR A 206 -13.00 3.75 31.47
CA THR A 206 -14.32 3.17 31.20
C THR A 206 -15.46 3.93 31.89
N ALA A 207 -15.21 4.47 33.10
CA ALA A 207 -16.19 5.26 33.84
C ALA A 207 -16.49 6.60 33.15
N GLY A 208 -15.45 7.30 32.71
CA GLY A 208 -15.59 8.51 31.91
C GLY A 208 -16.25 8.22 30.57
N ALA A 209 -15.82 7.17 29.86
CA ALA A 209 -16.42 6.75 28.60
C ALA A 209 -17.93 6.51 28.71
N ARG A 210 -18.38 5.82 29.77
CA ARG A 210 -19.81 5.59 30.06
C ARG A 210 -20.56 6.89 30.30
N LYS A 211 -20.00 7.80 31.10
CA LYS A 211 -20.62 9.11 31.34
C LYS A 211 -20.78 9.90 30.05
N THR A 212 -19.73 9.96 29.23
CA THR A 212 -19.73 10.68 27.94
C THR A 212 -20.69 10.05 26.94
N PHE A 213 -20.72 8.72 26.86
CA PHE A 213 -21.61 7.98 25.95
C PHE A 213 -23.08 8.23 26.29
N ASN A 214 -23.42 8.21 27.58
CA ASN A 214 -24.77 8.51 28.05
C ASN A 214 -25.19 9.95 27.72
N ALA A 215 -24.25 10.90 27.71
CA ALA A 215 -24.51 12.29 27.32
C ALA A 215 -24.70 12.47 25.80
N ALA A 216 -24.16 11.56 24.98
CA ALA A 216 -24.37 11.52 23.53
C ALA A 216 -25.66 10.80 23.13
N SER A 217 -26.21 9.97 24.03
CA SER A 217 -27.36 9.08 23.79
C SER A 217 -28.70 9.72 24.16
N PRO A 218 -29.82 9.31 23.53
CA PRO A 218 -29.93 8.29 22.48
C PRO A 218 -29.45 8.79 21.10
N ALA A 219 -29.31 7.86 20.15
CA ALA A 219 -28.98 8.22 18.77
C ALA A 219 -30.01 9.22 18.20
N PRO A 220 -29.56 10.32 17.55
CA PRO A 220 -30.47 11.36 17.10
C PRO A 220 -31.27 10.98 15.84
N SER A 221 -30.94 9.85 15.19
CA SER A 221 -31.65 9.31 14.03
C SER A 221 -31.45 7.80 13.91
N ALA A 222 -32.34 7.12 13.20
CA ALA A 222 -32.24 5.68 12.95
C ALA A 222 -30.95 5.29 12.21
N ASP A 223 -30.50 6.14 11.28
CA ASP A 223 -29.27 5.91 10.50
C ASP A 223 -28.00 5.86 11.36
N LEU A 224 -28.01 6.48 12.55
CA LEU A 224 -26.88 6.48 13.50
C LEU A 224 -27.02 5.42 14.59
N ALA A 225 -28.16 4.73 14.71
CA ALA A 225 -28.37 3.72 15.74
C ALA A 225 -27.34 2.56 15.68
N PRO A 226 -26.93 2.04 14.50
CA PRO A 226 -25.89 1.01 14.41
C PRO A 226 -24.55 1.44 15.01
N GLU A 227 -24.12 2.68 14.74
CA GLU A 227 -22.87 3.23 15.24
C GLU A 227 -22.87 3.33 16.78
N TYR A 228 -23.95 3.84 17.36
CA TYR A 228 -24.13 3.93 18.81
C TYR A 228 -24.04 2.55 19.47
N ARG A 229 -24.70 1.53 18.91
CA ARG A 229 -24.64 0.18 19.45
C ARG A 229 -23.26 -0.45 19.35
N ARG A 230 -22.53 -0.20 18.25
CA ARG A 230 -21.16 -0.66 18.13
C ARG A 230 -20.27 -0.07 19.23
N ILE A 231 -20.37 1.23 19.47
CA ILE A 231 -19.60 1.93 20.52
C ILE A 231 -20.01 1.42 21.91
N GLU A 232 -21.31 1.17 22.15
CA GLU A 232 -21.78 0.57 23.40
C GLU A 232 -21.20 -0.83 23.62
N GLY A 233 -21.20 -1.68 22.60
CA GLY A 233 -20.58 -3.01 22.67
C GLY A 233 -19.08 -2.94 22.99
N ASN A 234 -18.36 -2.01 22.34
CA ASN A 234 -16.94 -1.76 22.62
C ASN A 234 -16.71 -1.29 24.06
N LEU A 235 -17.57 -0.40 24.56
CA LEU A 235 -17.51 0.08 25.95
C LEU A 235 -17.80 -1.05 26.94
N LEU A 236 -18.78 -1.91 26.67
CA LEU A 236 -19.10 -3.07 27.51
C LEU A 236 -17.95 -4.08 27.57
N LEU A 237 -17.27 -4.33 26.44
CA LEU A 237 -16.03 -5.10 26.45
C LEU A 237 -14.99 -4.44 27.36
N ALA A 238 -14.86 -3.12 27.27
CA ALA A 238 -13.89 -2.41 28.05
C ALA A 238 -14.18 -2.38 29.56
N GLU A 239 -15.45 -2.36 29.92
CA GLU A 239 -15.92 -2.53 31.29
C GLU A 239 -15.76 -3.96 31.84
N GLY A 240 -15.23 -4.89 31.05
CA GLY A 240 -15.08 -6.29 31.45
C GLY A 240 -16.42 -7.04 31.48
N LYS A 241 -17.39 -6.63 30.66
CA LYS A 241 -18.73 -7.23 30.54
C LYS A 241 -18.92 -7.91 29.17
N PRO A 242 -18.16 -8.96 28.85
CA PRO A 242 -18.17 -9.55 27.52
C PRO A 242 -19.50 -10.24 27.17
N GLN A 243 -20.30 -10.72 28.15
CA GLN A 243 -21.64 -11.24 27.85
C GLN A 243 -22.61 -10.15 27.39
N ASP A 244 -22.58 -8.98 28.04
CA ASP A 244 -23.44 -7.84 27.66
C ASP A 244 -22.99 -7.28 26.31
N ALA A 245 -21.68 -7.22 26.07
CA ALA A 245 -21.15 -6.83 24.77
C ALA A 245 -21.57 -7.79 23.65
N LEU A 246 -21.48 -9.11 23.89
CA LEU A 246 -21.93 -10.13 22.94
C LEU A 246 -23.41 -9.94 22.57
N LEU A 247 -24.26 -9.63 23.56
CA LEU A 247 -25.66 -9.31 23.32
C LEU A 247 -25.80 -8.05 22.45
N ALA A 248 -25.09 -6.97 22.78
CA ALA A 248 -25.14 -5.71 22.02
C ALA A 248 -24.73 -5.89 20.54
N PHE A 249 -23.66 -6.64 20.27
CA PHE A 249 -23.24 -6.93 18.90
C PHE A 249 -24.18 -7.90 18.16
N THR A 250 -24.76 -8.87 18.86
CA THR A 250 -25.78 -9.76 18.27
C THR A 250 -27.04 -8.98 17.89
N THR A 251 -27.46 -8.03 18.73
CA THR A 251 -28.56 -7.11 18.41
C THR A 251 -28.22 -6.24 17.20
N LEU A 252 -27.01 -5.67 17.15
CA LEU A 252 -26.52 -4.93 15.97
C LEU A 252 -26.62 -5.77 14.69
N LEU A 253 -26.21 -7.05 14.74
CA LEU A 253 -26.31 -7.96 13.60
C LEU A 253 -27.76 -8.18 13.14
N SER A 254 -28.71 -8.28 14.08
CA SER A 254 -30.13 -8.50 13.77
C SER A 254 -30.84 -7.27 13.19
N GLU A 255 -30.35 -6.07 13.49
CA GLU A 255 -30.93 -4.80 13.05
C GLU A 255 -30.21 -4.21 11.83
N SER A 256 -29.11 -4.83 11.38
CA SER A 256 -28.34 -4.39 10.21
C SER A 256 -29.22 -4.45 8.95
N GLY A 257 -29.58 -3.28 8.41
CA GLY A 257 -30.44 -3.11 7.24
C GLY A 257 -30.12 -1.83 6.46
N GLY A 258 -30.61 -1.71 5.22
CA GLY A 258 -30.34 -0.53 4.38
C GLY A 258 -29.08 -0.62 3.53
N SER A 259 -28.55 0.52 3.06
CA SER A 259 -27.40 0.58 2.15
C SER A 259 -26.12 0.05 2.80
N ASP A 260 -25.95 0.26 4.10
CA ASP A 260 -24.69 0.04 4.83
C ASP A 260 -24.69 -1.29 5.62
N ALA A 261 -25.70 -2.14 5.43
CA ALA A 261 -25.90 -3.36 6.22
C ALA A 261 -24.67 -4.29 6.26
N ASN A 262 -23.90 -4.43 5.17
CA ASN A 262 -22.69 -5.26 5.18
C ASN A 262 -21.59 -4.69 6.09
N TYR A 263 -21.48 -3.35 6.16
CA TYR A 263 -20.53 -2.68 7.04
C TYR A 263 -20.89 -2.90 8.51
N ASP A 264 -22.16 -2.75 8.86
CA ASP A 264 -22.63 -3.01 10.22
C ASP A 264 -22.45 -4.48 10.64
N ARG A 265 -22.77 -5.42 9.73
CA ARG A 265 -22.57 -6.86 9.98
C ARG A 265 -21.11 -7.23 10.17
N LEU A 266 -20.21 -6.67 9.36
CA LEU A 266 -18.77 -6.87 9.49
C LEU A 266 -18.32 -6.55 10.93
N TRP A 267 -18.64 -5.35 11.41
CA TRP A 267 -18.21 -4.91 12.74
C TRP A 267 -18.98 -5.58 13.88
N ALA A 268 -20.21 -6.03 13.64
CA ALA A 268 -20.92 -6.88 14.59
C ALA A 268 -20.23 -8.24 14.76
N HIS A 269 -19.87 -8.91 13.66
CA HIS A 269 -19.16 -10.18 13.72
C HIS A 269 -17.76 -10.06 14.32
N GLU A 270 -17.03 -8.99 14.01
CA GLU A 270 -15.75 -8.65 14.65
C GLU A 270 -15.91 -8.46 16.17
N GLY A 271 -16.91 -7.68 16.60
CA GLY A 271 -17.21 -7.43 18.00
C GLY A 271 -17.65 -8.68 18.76
N ILE A 272 -18.47 -9.55 18.14
CA ILE A 272 -18.81 -10.88 18.66
C ILE A 272 -17.54 -11.71 18.85
N GLY A 273 -16.64 -11.71 17.85
CA GLY A 273 -15.36 -12.40 17.92
C GLY A 273 -14.51 -11.95 19.11
N ARG A 274 -14.41 -10.63 19.34
CA ARG A 274 -13.72 -10.07 20.51
C ARG A 274 -14.37 -10.46 21.84
N ALA A 275 -15.70 -10.42 21.91
CA ALA A 275 -16.44 -10.86 23.09
C ALA A 275 -16.19 -12.34 23.40
N ASP A 276 -16.20 -13.18 22.37
CA ASP A 276 -15.90 -14.61 22.50
C ASP A 276 -14.47 -14.87 22.95
N LEU A 277 -13.48 -14.12 22.44
CA LEU A 277 -12.10 -14.20 22.94
C LEU A 277 -12.02 -13.85 24.44
N ALA A 278 -12.69 -12.78 24.87
CA ALA A 278 -12.75 -12.39 26.28
C ALA A 278 -13.44 -13.43 27.17
N LEU A 279 -14.37 -14.22 26.61
CA LEU A 279 -15.03 -15.36 27.27
C LEU A 279 -14.21 -16.66 27.22
N GLY A 280 -13.02 -16.66 26.59
CA GLY A 280 -12.21 -17.85 26.37
C GLY A 280 -12.74 -18.79 25.27
N GLN A 281 -13.75 -18.38 24.51
CA GLN A 281 -14.44 -19.17 23.49
C GLN A 281 -13.77 -19.04 22.12
N ARG A 282 -12.47 -19.36 22.05
CA ARG A 282 -11.64 -19.19 20.83
C ARG A 282 -12.23 -19.79 19.56
N ALA A 283 -12.89 -20.95 19.64
CA ALA A 283 -13.50 -21.58 18.47
C ALA A 283 -14.67 -20.76 17.90
N ARG A 284 -15.54 -20.21 18.76
CA ARG A 284 -16.63 -19.31 18.33
C ARG A 284 -16.10 -17.97 17.85
N ALA A 285 -15.04 -17.47 18.49
CA ALA A 285 -14.35 -16.28 18.02
C ALA A 285 -13.85 -16.45 16.58
N ARG A 286 -13.18 -17.58 16.29
CA ARG A 286 -12.70 -17.90 14.94
C ARG A 286 -13.85 -17.92 13.94
N GLU A 287 -14.96 -18.58 14.25
CA GLU A 287 -16.15 -18.60 13.38
C GLU A 287 -16.67 -17.19 13.09
N SER A 288 -16.72 -16.33 14.12
CA SER A 288 -17.18 -14.95 13.98
C SER A 288 -16.22 -14.10 13.13
N TYR A 289 -14.90 -14.26 13.30
CA TYR A 289 -13.92 -13.59 12.44
C TYR A 289 -13.96 -14.07 10.99
N LEU A 290 -14.27 -15.36 10.74
CA LEU A 290 -14.48 -15.85 9.38
C LEU A 290 -15.71 -15.21 8.73
N GLN A 291 -16.82 -15.07 9.47
CA GLN A 291 -18.00 -14.33 9.00
C GLN A 291 -17.70 -12.85 8.75
N ALA A 292 -16.92 -12.22 9.63
CA ALA A 292 -16.46 -10.84 9.45
C ALA A 292 -15.62 -10.69 8.16
N VAL A 293 -14.71 -11.63 7.88
CA VAL A 293 -13.97 -11.68 6.60
C VAL A 293 -14.92 -11.78 5.40
N ASP A 294 -15.94 -12.65 5.46
CA ASP A 294 -16.91 -12.79 4.37
C ASP A 294 -17.74 -11.52 4.16
N ASP A 295 -18.11 -10.81 5.23
CA ASP A 295 -18.82 -9.53 5.13
C ASP A 295 -17.92 -8.42 4.59
N SER A 296 -16.64 -8.36 4.99
CA SER A 296 -15.63 -7.46 4.41
C SER A 296 -15.54 -7.65 2.89
N GLU A 297 -15.49 -8.89 2.42
CA GLU A 297 -15.42 -9.20 0.99
C GLU A 297 -16.67 -8.75 0.23
N LYS A 298 -17.86 -8.83 0.83
CA LYS A 298 -19.11 -8.29 0.23
C LYS A 298 -19.11 -6.76 0.15
N ILE A 299 -18.43 -6.08 1.08
CA ILE A 299 -18.25 -4.62 1.02
C ILE A 299 -17.29 -4.27 -0.11
N ARG A 300 -16.13 -4.94 -0.19
CA ARG A 300 -15.11 -4.74 -1.23
C ARG A 300 -15.69 -4.86 -2.64
N ALA A 301 -16.54 -5.86 -2.87
CA ALA A 301 -17.17 -6.11 -4.18
C ALA A 301 -18.10 -4.99 -4.67
N ARG A 302 -18.61 -4.12 -3.79
CA ARG A 302 -19.55 -3.03 -4.16
C ARG A 302 -18.84 -1.81 -4.76
N PHE A 303 -17.58 -1.58 -4.45
CA PHE A 303 -16.87 -0.37 -4.86
C PHE A 303 -16.06 -0.60 -6.14
N ARG A 304 -16.21 0.32 -7.09
CA ARG A 304 -15.54 0.26 -8.40
C ARG A 304 -14.29 1.15 -8.51
N SER A 305 -14.19 2.23 -7.71
CA SER A 305 -12.99 3.07 -7.65
C SER A 305 -11.92 2.40 -6.78
N GLU A 306 -10.70 2.39 -7.30
CA GLU A 306 -9.52 1.84 -6.62
C GLU A 306 -8.99 2.81 -5.55
N GLU A 307 -9.19 4.13 -5.70
CA GLU A 307 -8.87 5.11 -4.65
C GLU A 307 -9.70 4.85 -3.38
N PHE A 308 -10.99 4.53 -3.58
CA PHE A 308 -11.92 4.22 -2.49
C PHE A 308 -11.55 2.93 -1.75
N LYS A 309 -11.02 1.93 -2.47
CA LYS A 309 -10.59 0.65 -1.89
C LYS A 309 -9.34 0.74 -1.03
N THR A 310 -8.54 1.77 -1.22
CA THR A 310 -7.25 1.89 -0.55
C THR A 310 -7.39 2.48 0.86
N GLY A 311 -8.25 3.48 1.03
CA GLY A 311 -8.47 4.16 2.31
C GLY A 311 -9.44 3.46 3.27
N LEU A 312 -10.57 2.96 2.76
CA LEU A 312 -11.64 2.39 3.58
C LEU A 312 -11.30 1.00 4.16
N PHE A 313 -10.48 0.22 3.47
CA PHE A 313 -10.28 -1.20 3.80
C PHE A 313 -9.08 -1.48 4.68
N GLY A 314 -8.30 -0.46 5.03
CA GLY A 314 -7.18 -0.65 5.93
C GLY A 314 -7.58 -1.17 7.32
N ASP A 315 -8.77 -0.79 7.78
CA ASP A 315 -9.32 -1.25 9.05
C ASP A 315 -9.88 -2.69 8.96
N THR A 316 -10.17 -3.18 7.75
CA THR A 316 -10.59 -4.58 7.56
C THR A 316 -9.42 -5.56 7.65
N GLN A 317 -8.18 -5.08 7.54
CA GLN A 317 -7.00 -5.95 7.58
C GLN A 317 -6.83 -6.63 8.93
N SER A 318 -7.15 -5.94 10.04
CA SER A 318 -7.10 -6.51 11.39
C SER A 318 -8.00 -7.75 11.54
N VAL A 319 -9.13 -7.77 10.82
CA VAL A 319 -10.07 -8.88 10.79
C VAL A 319 -9.45 -10.10 10.11
N PHE A 320 -8.78 -9.90 8.97
CA PHE A 320 -8.02 -10.96 8.29
C PHE A 320 -6.88 -11.47 9.17
N GLU A 321 -6.10 -10.56 9.76
CA GLU A 321 -4.97 -10.93 10.63
C GLU A 321 -5.42 -11.77 11.83
N MET A 322 -6.53 -11.41 12.47
CA MET A 322 -7.07 -12.19 13.59
C MET A 322 -7.64 -13.53 13.12
N ALA A 323 -8.34 -13.57 11.98
CA ALA A 323 -8.82 -14.81 11.38
C ALA A 323 -7.66 -15.77 11.06
N ILE A 324 -6.57 -15.26 10.46
CA ILE A 324 -5.34 -16.02 10.17
C ILE A 324 -4.72 -16.50 11.49
N THR A 325 -4.57 -15.63 12.48
CA THR A 325 -4.01 -15.95 13.79
C THR A 325 -4.74 -17.12 14.44
N LEU A 326 -6.08 -17.03 14.58
CA LEU A 326 -6.90 -18.07 15.20
C LEU A 326 -6.94 -19.38 14.40
N THR A 327 -6.68 -19.32 13.10
CA THR A 327 -6.63 -20.49 12.22
C THR A 327 -5.27 -21.19 12.32
N VAL A 328 -4.17 -20.43 12.40
CA VAL A 328 -2.82 -20.97 12.64
C VAL A 328 -2.68 -21.57 14.05
N GLU A 329 -3.34 -20.98 15.06
CA GLU A 329 -3.32 -21.49 16.45
C GLU A 329 -3.80 -22.96 16.56
N VAL A 330 -4.68 -23.41 15.66
CA VAL A 330 -5.17 -24.81 15.62
C VAL A 330 -4.38 -25.70 14.64
N GLY A 331 -3.31 -25.17 14.04
CA GLY A 331 -2.45 -25.88 13.08
C GLY A 331 -2.98 -25.95 11.65
N ASP A 332 -4.06 -25.24 11.31
CA ASP A 332 -4.67 -25.26 9.97
C ASP A 332 -4.01 -24.24 9.03
N TYR A 333 -2.78 -24.53 8.62
CA TYR A 333 -2.02 -23.65 7.73
C TYR A 333 -2.61 -23.55 6.32
N ALA A 334 -3.37 -24.55 5.86
CA ALA A 334 -3.98 -24.52 4.52
C ALA A 334 -5.13 -23.51 4.47
N SER A 335 -6.03 -23.51 5.47
CA SER A 335 -7.07 -22.49 5.57
C SER A 335 -6.50 -21.10 5.85
N ALA A 336 -5.46 -21.01 6.67
CA ALA A 336 -4.78 -19.74 6.94
C ALA A 336 -4.13 -19.15 5.67
N TRP A 337 -3.58 -20.00 4.80
CA TRP A 337 -3.06 -19.58 3.49
C TRP A 337 -4.17 -18.99 2.61
N ASN A 338 -5.32 -19.67 2.51
CA ASN A 338 -6.46 -19.16 1.76
C ASN A 338 -6.92 -17.78 2.29
N LEU A 339 -6.91 -17.57 3.61
CA LEU A 339 -7.21 -16.27 4.21
C LEU A 339 -6.17 -15.20 3.86
N SER A 340 -4.87 -15.56 3.86
CA SER A 340 -3.77 -14.69 3.41
C SER A 340 -3.98 -14.24 1.97
N GLU A 341 -4.26 -15.17 1.06
CA GLU A 341 -4.46 -14.86 -0.36
C GLU A 341 -5.71 -14.00 -0.59
N ARG A 342 -6.80 -14.27 0.14
CA ARG A 342 -8.01 -13.42 0.11
C ARG A 342 -7.75 -12.00 0.60
N SER A 343 -6.78 -11.80 1.51
CA SER A 343 -6.50 -10.48 2.06
C SER A 343 -5.75 -9.54 1.10
N ARG A 344 -4.96 -10.07 0.15
CA ARG A 344 -3.88 -9.31 -0.55
C ARG A 344 -4.18 -8.72 -1.90
N ALA A 345 -4.94 -9.41 -2.76
CA ALA A 345 -4.78 -9.15 -4.19
C ALA A 345 -6.02 -9.44 -5.05
N ARG A 346 -7.23 -9.29 -4.51
CA ARG A 346 -8.45 -9.55 -5.29
C ARG A 346 -8.54 -8.66 -6.53
N ALA A 347 -8.31 -7.36 -6.40
CA ALA A 347 -8.42 -6.42 -7.52
C ALA A 347 -7.39 -6.68 -8.63
N LEU A 348 -6.15 -7.04 -8.28
CA LEU A 348 -5.14 -7.42 -9.27
C LEU A 348 -5.48 -8.77 -9.92
N LEU A 349 -5.90 -9.75 -9.13
CA LEU A 349 -6.30 -11.06 -9.62
C LEU A 349 -7.48 -10.99 -10.58
N ASP A 350 -8.53 -10.23 -10.26
CA ASP A 350 -9.71 -10.05 -11.12
C ASP A 350 -9.32 -9.49 -12.50
N VAL A 351 -8.38 -8.54 -12.55
CA VAL A 351 -7.89 -7.96 -13.79
C VAL A 351 -7.06 -8.96 -14.59
N VAL A 352 -6.23 -9.75 -13.91
CA VAL A 352 -5.45 -10.83 -14.52
C VAL A 352 -6.38 -11.93 -15.06
N ARG A 353 -7.47 -12.27 -14.35
CA ARG A 353 -8.47 -13.30 -14.70
C ARG A 353 -9.38 -12.95 -15.86
N ASN A 354 -9.97 -11.75 -15.86
CA ASN A 354 -10.89 -11.28 -16.91
C ASN A 354 -10.27 -11.25 -18.31
N ARG A 355 -8.96 -11.51 -18.41
CA ARG A 355 -8.21 -11.60 -19.67
C ARG A 355 -7.89 -13.03 -20.10
N VAL A 356 -7.94 -14.00 -19.18
CA VAL A 356 -7.78 -15.43 -19.51
C VAL A 356 -9.07 -15.99 -20.09
N ASP A 357 -10.23 -15.54 -19.59
CA ASP A 357 -11.54 -15.93 -20.09
C ASP A 357 -12.12 -14.85 -21.03
N ALA A 358 -11.93 -14.99 -22.34
CA ALA A 358 -12.48 -14.07 -23.35
C ALA A 358 -14.02 -14.17 -23.53
N GLY A 359 -14.74 -14.74 -22.57
CA GLY A 359 -16.18 -14.89 -22.63
C GLY A 359 -16.81 -15.34 -21.33
N VAL A 360 -16.96 -14.45 -20.34
CA VAL A 360 -17.79 -14.73 -19.16
C VAL A 360 -18.55 -13.48 -18.67
N ASN A 361 -19.78 -13.74 -18.21
CA ASN A 361 -20.75 -12.83 -17.63
C ASN A 361 -20.30 -12.16 -16.31
N ASP A 362 -20.91 -11.01 -16.00
CA ASP A 362 -20.76 -10.17 -14.78
C ASP A 362 -20.71 -10.89 -13.41
N ARG A 363 -21.04 -12.19 -13.32
CA ARG A 363 -20.89 -12.99 -12.09
C ARG A 363 -19.44 -13.35 -11.75
N GLN A 364 -18.50 -13.28 -12.69
CA GLN A 364 -17.09 -13.66 -12.46
C GLN A 364 -16.22 -12.56 -11.84
N LEU A 365 -16.71 -11.31 -11.76
CA LEU A 365 -16.11 -10.24 -10.95
C LEU A 365 -16.12 -10.54 -9.44
N ASN A 366 -16.72 -11.68 -9.05
CA ASN A 366 -16.76 -12.20 -7.69
C ASN A 366 -15.90 -13.47 -7.50
N GLY A 367 -14.98 -13.78 -8.41
CA GLY A 367 -14.41 -15.13 -8.57
C GLY A 367 -13.55 -15.67 -7.41
N ASP A 368 -13.73 -16.96 -7.12
CA ASP A 368 -12.96 -17.75 -6.15
C ASP A 368 -11.45 -17.64 -6.38
N VAL A 369 -10.69 -17.31 -5.34
CA VAL A 369 -9.21 -17.37 -5.35
C VAL A 369 -8.78 -18.80 -5.72
N PRO A 370 -7.83 -18.99 -6.65
CA PRO A 370 -7.29 -20.31 -6.96
C PRO A 370 -6.95 -21.08 -5.69
N GLY A 371 -7.57 -22.26 -5.53
CA GLY A 371 -7.30 -23.11 -4.39
C GLY A 371 -5.84 -23.59 -4.39
N LEU A 372 -5.35 -23.98 -3.22
CA LEU A 372 -3.97 -24.43 -3.00
C LEU A 372 -3.50 -25.48 -4.03
N ASP A 373 -4.37 -26.41 -4.43
CA ASP A 373 -4.02 -27.43 -5.41
C ASP A 373 -3.75 -26.86 -6.81
N THR A 374 -4.44 -25.78 -7.20
CA THR A 374 -4.14 -25.08 -8.47
C THR A 374 -2.74 -24.46 -8.41
N VAL A 375 -2.40 -23.83 -7.28
CA VAL A 375 -1.07 -23.24 -7.09
C VAL A 375 0.01 -24.32 -7.12
N ARG A 376 -0.16 -25.39 -6.34
CA ARG A 376 0.79 -26.51 -6.28
C ARG A 376 1.01 -27.17 -7.64
N ASN A 377 -0.07 -27.43 -8.39
CA ASN A 377 0.00 -28.06 -9.70
C ASN A 377 0.62 -27.14 -10.77
N GLY A 378 0.66 -25.83 -10.53
CA GLY A 378 1.31 -24.85 -11.42
C GLY A 378 2.84 -24.81 -11.30
N LEU A 379 3.41 -25.34 -10.21
CA LEU A 379 4.86 -25.31 -9.92
C LEU A 379 5.61 -26.50 -10.56
N LYS A 380 6.81 -26.24 -11.09
CA LYS A 380 7.74 -27.29 -11.56
C LYS A 380 8.43 -27.95 -10.35
N PRO A 381 9.00 -29.17 -10.50
CA PRO A 381 9.67 -29.87 -9.40
C PRO A 381 10.83 -29.11 -8.73
N ASN A 382 11.51 -28.21 -9.46
CA ASN A 382 12.62 -27.40 -8.97
C ASN A 382 12.20 -25.97 -8.55
N GLU A 383 10.91 -25.74 -8.37
CA GLU A 383 10.37 -24.45 -7.98
C GLU A 383 9.70 -24.55 -6.60
N THR A 384 10.07 -23.62 -5.74
CA THR A 384 9.50 -23.48 -4.40
C THR A 384 8.91 -22.08 -4.27
N LEU A 385 7.61 -22.02 -3.96
CA LEU A 385 6.95 -20.77 -3.61
C LEU A 385 7.06 -20.55 -2.10
N VAL A 386 7.52 -19.36 -1.70
CA VAL A 386 7.65 -18.95 -0.30
C VAL A 386 6.80 -17.71 -0.07
N GLU A 387 5.68 -17.87 0.63
CA GLU A 387 4.77 -16.77 0.96
C GLU A 387 4.91 -16.36 2.41
N PHE A 388 5.05 -15.06 2.66
CA PHE A 388 5.16 -14.46 3.99
C PHE A 388 3.90 -13.65 4.30
N HIS A 389 3.35 -13.70 5.51
CA HIS A 389 2.30 -12.81 6.02
C HIS A 389 2.69 -12.25 7.39
N ASN A 390 2.91 -10.94 7.48
CA ASN A 390 3.31 -10.29 8.74
C ASN A 390 2.06 -10.01 9.58
N LEU A 391 1.92 -10.69 10.70
CA LEU A 391 0.97 -10.37 11.77
C LEU A 391 1.61 -9.38 12.75
N GLU A 392 0.85 -8.87 13.71
CA GLU A 392 1.35 -7.92 14.72
C GLU A 392 2.58 -8.46 15.49
N LYS A 393 2.52 -9.73 15.92
CA LYS A 393 3.50 -10.35 16.84
C LYS A 393 4.31 -11.48 16.23
N SER A 394 4.01 -11.86 14.99
CA SER A 394 4.65 -12.99 14.32
C SER A 394 4.59 -12.83 12.79
N ILE A 395 5.37 -13.62 12.07
CA ILE A 395 5.28 -13.77 10.62
C ILE A 395 4.90 -15.20 10.32
N ILE A 396 3.82 -15.39 9.55
CA ILE A 396 3.44 -16.70 9.04
C ILE A 396 4.13 -16.90 7.70
N VAL A 397 4.72 -18.07 7.49
CA VAL A 397 5.40 -18.41 6.23
C VAL A 397 4.87 -19.73 5.70
N TRP A 398 4.52 -19.76 4.42
CA TRP A 398 4.14 -20.99 3.71
C TRP A 398 5.19 -21.32 2.67
N VAL A 399 5.74 -22.53 2.75
CA VAL A 399 6.61 -23.11 1.73
C VAL A 399 5.78 -24.10 0.94
N ILE A 400 5.52 -23.77 -0.33
CA ILE A 400 4.64 -24.52 -1.23
C ILE A 400 5.46 -25.12 -2.36
N ARG A 401 5.29 -26.43 -2.55
CA ARG A 401 5.84 -27.22 -3.66
C ARG A 401 4.73 -28.03 -4.29
N ASN A 402 4.98 -28.64 -5.44
CA ASN A 402 4.04 -29.57 -6.04
C ASN A 402 3.61 -30.70 -5.06
N GLU A 403 4.53 -31.18 -4.22
CA GLU A 403 4.27 -32.26 -3.24
C GLU A 403 3.39 -31.84 -2.06
N GLY A 404 3.35 -30.55 -1.70
CA GLY A 404 2.61 -30.11 -0.53
C GLY A 404 2.89 -28.68 -0.08
N LEU A 405 2.23 -28.31 1.01
CA LEU A 405 2.41 -27.05 1.71
C LEU A 405 2.95 -27.34 3.12
N LYS A 406 3.94 -26.55 3.55
CA LYS A 406 4.41 -26.54 4.93
C LYS A 406 4.37 -25.12 5.48
N GLY A 407 3.69 -24.95 6.61
CA GLY A 407 3.57 -23.68 7.31
C GLY A 407 4.55 -23.52 8.46
N TYR A 408 4.98 -22.29 8.70
CA TYR A 408 5.88 -21.88 9.78
C TYR A 408 5.33 -20.63 10.46
N THR A 409 5.54 -20.52 11.76
CA THR A 409 5.29 -19.29 12.54
C THR A 409 6.61 -18.80 13.09
N LEU A 410 7.07 -17.64 12.60
CA LEU A 410 8.29 -16.99 13.06
C LEU A 410 7.90 -15.94 14.14
N PRO A 411 8.43 -16.03 15.37
CA PRO A 411 8.05 -15.14 16.48
C PRO A 411 8.76 -13.78 16.36
N ILE A 412 8.46 -13.05 15.29
CA ILE A 412 9.03 -11.74 14.97
C ILE A 412 7.89 -10.74 14.85
N ALA A 413 7.91 -9.68 15.66
CA ALA A 413 6.90 -8.65 15.58
C ALA A 413 7.02 -7.83 14.29
N ARG A 414 5.90 -7.32 13.78
CA ARG A 414 5.87 -6.50 12.56
C ARG A 414 6.80 -5.31 12.66
N ALA A 415 6.74 -4.56 13.76
CA ALA A 415 7.56 -3.37 13.96
C ALA A 415 9.07 -3.67 13.95
N ASP A 416 9.49 -4.81 14.53
CA ASP A 416 10.88 -5.23 14.53
C ASP A 416 11.34 -5.61 13.11
N MET A 417 10.48 -6.28 12.34
CA MET A 417 10.75 -6.62 10.95
C MET A 417 10.83 -5.36 10.07
N ASP A 418 9.91 -4.41 10.22
CA ASP A 418 9.90 -3.16 9.48
C ASP A 418 11.20 -2.36 9.72
N ALA A 419 11.65 -2.29 10.98
CA ALA A 419 12.92 -1.67 11.34
C ALA A 419 14.12 -2.42 10.73
N ALA A 420 14.16 -3.76 10.83
CA ALA A 420 15.25 -4.57 10.31
C ALA A 420 15.41 -4.47 8.78
N VAL A 421 14.30 -4.47 8.03
CA VAL A 421 14.32 -4.27 6.58
C VAL A 421 14.80 -2.87 6.23
N THR A 422 14.31 -1.85 6.95
CA THR A 422 14.72 -0.45 6.75
C THR A 422 16.23 -0.27 6.97
N ASP A 423 16.76 -0.81 8.05
CA ASP A 423 18.19 -0.74 8.38
C ASP A 423 19.06 -1.45 7.33
N PHE A 424 18.63 -2.64 6.88
CA PHE A 424 19.34 -3.38 5.85
C PHE A 424 19.35 -2.64 4.51
N ARG A 425 18.18 -2.16 4.05
CA ARG A 425 18.07 -1.35 2.83
C ARG A 425 18.94 -0.10 2.92
N ASN A 426 18.85 0.65 4.02
CA ASN A 426 19.66 1.85 4.24
C ASN A 426 21.15 1.55 4.22
N ALA A 427 21.59 0.43 4.79
CA ALA A 427 22.99 0.01 4.73
C ALA A 427 23.43 -0.30 3.29
N ILE A 428 22.58 -0.95 2.49
CA ILE A 428 22.87 -1.21 1.07
C ILE A 428 22.99 0.10 0.28
N VAL A 429 21.98 0.96 0.36
CA VAL A 429 21.91 2.23 -0.38
C VAL A 429 23.09 3.15 -0.01
N ARG A 430 23.46 3.20 1.28
CA ARG A 430 24.61 3.98 1.76
C ARG A 430 25.95 3.27 1.58
N ARG A 431 25.98 2.10 0.92
CA ARG A 431 27.18 1.29 0.65
C ARG A 431 28.00 0.98 1.91
N ARG A 432 27.31 0.70 3.02
CA ARG A 432 27.94 0.39 4.32
C ARG A 432 28.31 -1.10 4.40
N PRO A 433 29.51 -1.46 4.89
CA PRO A 433 29.89 -2.86 5.09
C PRO A 433 28.95 -3.64 6.02
N THR A 434 28.26 -2.95 6.93
CA THR A 434 27.26 -3.53 7.84
C THR A 434 26.06 -4.14 7.12
N ALA A 435 25.88 -3.88 5.83
CA ALA A 435 24.87 -4.55 5.01
C ALA A 435 24.99 -6.07 5.08
N ILE A 436 26.21 -6.63 5.07
CA ILE A 436 26.42 -8.08 5.19
C ILE A 436 25.90 -8.60 6.53
N THR A 437 26.24 -7.93 7.63
CA THR A 437 25.80 -8.31 8.97
C THR A 437 24.29 -8.25 9.14
N TYR A 438 23.62 -7.25 8.55
CA TYR A 438 22.16 -7.20 8.55
C TYR A 438 21.56 -8.31 7.68
N GLY A 439 22.17 -8.59 6.52
CA GLY A 439 21.82 -9.72 5.65
C GLY A 439 21.91 -11.07 6.37
N ASP A 440 22.98 -11.31 7.13
CA ASP A 440 23.18 -12.52 7.95
C ASP A 440 22.06 -12.71 8.98
N LYS A 441 21.71 -11.64 9.69
CA LYS A 441 20.65 -11.66 10.70
C LYS A 441 19.30 -11.96 10.06
N LEU A 442 18.96 -11.27 8.97
CA LEU A 442 17.70 -11.47 8.26
C LEU A 442 17.62 -12.86 7.64
N TYR A 443 18.71 -13.38 7.06
CA TYR A 443 18.78 -14.76 6.57
C TYR A 443 18.51 -15.78 7.68
N ALA A 444 19.18 -15.63 8.83
CA ALA A 444 19.00 -16.53 9.97
C ALA A 444 17.56 -16.53 10.52
N LEU A 445 16.90 -15.36 10.49
CA LEU A 445 15.53 -15.20 10.95
C LEU A 445 14.48 -15.70 9.95
N LEU A 446 14.64 -15.39 8.66
CA LEU A 446 13.60 -15.58 7.64
C LEU A 446 13.80 -16.83 6.78
N ILE A 447 15.04 -17.17 6.43
CA ILE A 447 15.33 -18.18 5.40
C ILE A 447 15.82 -19.50 6.01
N ALA A 448 16.78 -19.43 6.93
CA ALA A 448 17.37 -20.62 7.55
C ALA A 448 16.31 -21.59 8.17
N PRO A 449 15.21 -21.12 8.80
CA PRO A 449 14.21 -22.01 9.38
C PRO A 449 13.35 -22.79 8.36
N LEU A 450 13.34 -22.38 7.09
CA LEU A 450 12.36 -22.85 6.10
C LEU A 450 12.71 -24.20 5.46
N GLY A 451 13.96 -24.67 5.61
CA GLY A 451 14.43 -25.91 5.00
C GLY A 451 14.30 -25.89 3.47
N LEU A 452 14.73 -24.80 2.83
CA LEU A 452 14.74 -24.68 1.37
C LEU A 452 15.73 -25.70 0.78
N LEU A 453 15.36 -26.32 -0.35
CA LEU A 453 16.25 -27.26 -1.03
C LEU A 453 17.29 -26.47 -1.81
N ALA A 454 18.54 -26.90 -1.75
CA ALA A 454 19.62 -26.27 -2.49
C ALA A 454 19.31 -26.20 -3.99
N ASP A 455 19.62 -25.05 -4.60
CA ASP A 455 19.48 -24.84 -6.05
C ASP A 455 18.02 -24.83 -6.58
N ASP A 456 17.01 -24.80 -5.69
CA ASP A 456 15.63 -24.46 -6.05
C ASP A 456 15.53 -23.04 -6.62
N ARG A 457 14.61 -22.86 -7.56
CA ARG A 457 14.09 -21.55 -7.95
C ARG A 457 13.08 -21.08 -6.91
N LEU A 458 13.29 -19.89 -6.35
CA LEU A 458 12.45 -19.33 -5.30
C LEU A 458 11.50 -18.29 -5.90
N ILE A 459 10.20 -18.56 -5.76
CA ILE A 459 9.12 -17.62 -6.08
C ILE A 459 8.66 -17.06 -4.74
N ILE A 460 9.00 -15.81 -4.45
CA ILE A 460 8.76 -15.21 -3.14
C ILE A 460 7.54 -14.30 -3.21
N VAL A 461 6.59 -14.52 -2.31
CA VAL A 461 5.41 -13.65 -2.11
C VAL A 461 5.60 -12.87 -0.80
N PRO A 462 6.11 -11.62 -0.85
CA PRO A 462 6.32 -10.80 0.34
C PRO A 462 5.03 -10.27 0.98
N HIS A 463 5.13 -9.70 2.19
CA HIS A 463 4.08 -8.93 2.86
C HIS A 463 4.66 -7.79 3.69
N GLY A 464 3.95 -6.66 3.76
CA GLY A 464 4.38 -5.48 4.50
C GLY A 464 5.80 -5.06 4.11
N ALA A 465 6.65 -4.70 5.08
CA ALA A 465 8.00 -4.26 4.76
C ALA A 465 8.85 -5.26 3.94
N LEU A 466 8.48 -6.54 3.87
CA LEU A 466 9.21 -7.52 3.07
C LEU A 466 9.15 -7.26 1.55
N HIS A 467 8.20 -6.47 1.06
CA HIS A 467 8.22 -5.98 -0.34
C HIS A 467 9.45 -5.10 -0.62
N TYR A 468 10.06 -4.53 0.42
CA TYR A 468 11.27 -3.71 0.34
C TYR A 468 12.55 -4.48 0.71
N LEU A 469 12.46 -5.79 0.95
CA LEU A 469 13.60 -6.62 1.31
C LEU A 469 14.28 -7.16 0.04
N PRO A 470 15.56 -6.80 -0.24
CA PRO A 470 16.29 -7.42 -1.34
C PRO A 470 16.68 -8.86 -0.97
N PHE A 471 15.78 -9.82 -1.20
CA PHE A 471 15.98 -11.23 -0.86
C PHE A 471 17.26 -11.82 -1.47
N GLN A 472 17.60 -11.41 -2.70
CA GLN A 472 18.84 -11.74 -3.40
C GLN A 472 20.11 -11.36 -2.62
N ALA A 473 20.04 -10.31 -1.80
CA ALA A 473 21.14 -9.79 -1.01
C ALA A 473 21.22 -10.35 0.41
N LEU A 474 20.28 -11.21 0.82
CA LEU A 474 20.40 -11.95 2.08
C LEU A 474 21.65 -12.82 2.02
N HIS A 475 22.51 -12.69 3.03
CA HIS A 475 23.78 -13.40 3.12
C HIS A 475 23.65 -14.47 4.20
N GLY A 476 24.18 -15.66 3.94
CA GLY A 476 24.17 -16.79 4.86
C GLY A 476 25.48 -17.56 4.82
N PRO A 477 25.53 -18.77 5.42
CA PRO A 477 26.75 -19.59 5.48
C PRO A 477 27.35 -19.90 4.11
N ASP A 478 26.52 -20.02 3.07
CA ASP A 478 26.92 -20.37 1.71
C ASP A 478 27.05 -19.15 0.77
N GLY A 479 27.15 -17.94 1.35
CA GLY A 479 27.19 -16.68 0.61
C GLY A 479 25.82 -16.03 0.44
N PHE A 480 25.65 -15.22 -0.61
CA PHE A 480 24.37 -14.57 -0.90
C PHE A 480 23.33 -15.55 -1.44
N LEU A 481 22.06 -15.36 -1.09
CA LEU A 481 20.96 -16.23 -1.48
C LEU A 481 20.89 -16.43 -3.01
N ILE A 482 21.14 -15.36 -3.79
CA ILE A 482 21.16 -15.41 -5.26
C ILE A 482 22.25 -16.33 -5.84
N GLN A 483 23.32 -16.61 -5.09
CA GLN A 483 24.38 -17.52 -5.53
C GLN A 483 23.92 -18.97 -5.50
N ARG A 484 22.91 -19.32 -4.69
CA ARG A 484 22.35 -20.67 -4.62
C ARG A 484 20.98 -20.77 -5.28
N HIS A 485 20.21 -19.68 -5.34
CA HIS A 485 18.84 -19.72 -5.85
C HIS A 485 18.60 -18.67 -6.92
N ALA A 486 17.86 -19.00 -7.97
CA ALA A 486 17.25 -17.98 -8.83
C ALA A 486 15.97 -17.48 -8.15
N ILE A 487 15.74 -16.16 -8.15
CA ILE A 487 14.69 -15.53 -7.35
C ILE A 487 13.79 -14.69 -8.24
N ALA A 488 12.48 -14.83 -8.05
CA ALA A 488 11.45 -13.94 -8.58
C ALA A 488 10.49 -13.55 -7.45
N LEU A 489 9.93 -12.35 -7.53
CA LEU A 489 8.92 -11.86 -6.60
C LEU A 489 7.53 -11.91 -7.24
N GLU A 490 6.50 -12.16 -6.44
CA GLU A 490 5.12 -12.20 -6.92
C GLU A 490 4.20 -11.49 -5.92
N PRO A 491 3.19 -10.74 -6.39
CA PRO A 491 2.28 -10.02 -5.49
C PRO A 491 1.34 -10.96 -4.72
N SER A 492 1.03 -12.13 -5.28
CA SER A 492 0.33 -13.22 -4.59
C SER A 492 0.60 -14.55 -5.27
N ALA A 493 0.41 -15.66 -4.56
CA ALA A 493 0.63 -16.99 -5.12
C ALA A 493 -0.38 -17.32 -6.25
N SER A 494 -1.61 -16.84 -6.11
CA SER A 494 -2.66 -16.96 -7.10
C SER A 494 -2.33 -16.21 -8.40
N VAL A 495 -1.81 -14.98 -8.29
CA VAL A 495 -1.37 -14.20 -9.45
C VAL A 495 -0.16 -14.86 -10.11
N ALA A 496 0.80 -15.35 -9.31
CA ALA A 496 2.00 -16.04 -9.80
C ALA A 496 1.65 -17.17 -10.77
N VAL A 497 0.80 -18.11 -10.34
CA VAL A 497 0.43 -19.27 -11.17
C VAL A 497 -0.42 -18.88 -12.36
N GLN A 498 -1.26 -17.84 -12.23
CA GLN A 498 -2.02 -17.36 -13.36
C GLN A 498 -1.15 -16.69 -14.43
N LEU A 499 -0.17 -15.88 -14.03
CA LEU A 499 0.81 -15.31 -14.95
C LEU A 499 1.71 -16.38 -15.59
N ALA A 500 2.11 -17.39 -14.81
CA ALA A 500 2.93 -18.50 -15.30
C ALA A 500 2.22 -19.42 -16.30
N SER A 501 0.89 -19.34 -16.42
CA SER A 501 0.12 -20.10 -17.43
C SER A 501 -0.02 -19.38 -18.78
N ARG A 502 0.40 -18.11 -18.89
CA ARG A 502 0.40 -17.34 -20.16
C ARG A 502 1.48 -17.84 -21.13
N GLU A 503 1.42 -17.40 -22.40
CA GLU A 503 2.41 -17.77 -23.41
C GLU A 503 3.83 -17.31 -22.99
N LEU A 504 4.67 -18.28 -22.60
CA LEU A 504 5.99 -18.05 -21.97
C LEU A 504 7.12 -17.84 -22.98
N LYS A 505 6.87 -18.05 -24.28
CA LYS A 505 7.88 -17.89 -25.33
C LYS A 505 7.41 -16.85 -26.33
N VAL A 506 8.08 -15.70 -26.36
CA VAL A 506 7.60 -14.55 -27.14
C VAL A 506 8.55 -14.16 -28.27
N ALA A 507 8.02 -13.47 -29.27
CA ALA A 507 8.82 -12.97 -30.38
C ALA A 507 9.88 -11.96 -29.92
N SER A 508 11.05 -11.98 -30.55
CA SER A 508 12.14 -11.04 -30.33
C SER A 508 11.82 -9.63 -30.88
N ASN A 509 11.00 -8.87 -30.13
CA ASN A 509 10.54 -7.54 -30.48
C ASN A 509 10.63 -6.57 -29.28
N LEU A 510 11.57 -5.62 -29.37
CA LEU A 510 11.82 -4.58 -28.37
C LEU A 510 11.18 -3.24 -28.77
N VAL A 511 10.53 -2.59 -27.81
CA VAL A 511 10.27 -1.15 -27.82
C VAL A 511 11.01 -0.52 -26.65
N ALA A 512 11.85 0.48 -26.89
CA ALA A 512 12.69 1.08 -25.86
C ALA A 512 12.59 2.61 -25.83
N PHE A 513 12.51 3.17 -24.62
CA PHE A 513 12.53 4.61 -24.35
C PHE A 513 13.74 4.93 -23.48
N GLY A 514 14.53 5.95 -23.85
CA GLY A 514 15.74 6.31 -23.12
C GLY A 514 16.07 7.80 -23.16
N ASN A 515 16.58 8.34 -22.05
CA ASN A 515 17.14 9.70 -21.97
C ASN A 515 16.26 10.81 -22.62
N PRO A 516 15.00 10.98 -22.20
CA PRO A 516 14.13 12.02 -22.75
C PRO A 516 14.70 13.41 -22.50
N THR A 517 14.62 14.30 -23.50
CA THR A 517 15.11 15.68 -23.37
C THR A 517 14.07 16.53 -22.63
N ILE A 518 14.23 16.67 -21.31
CA ILE A 518 13.35 17.47 -20.44
C ILE A 518 13.98 18.84 -20.16
N ALA A 519 15.12 18.83 -19.46
CA ALA A 519 15.99 20.00 -19.25
C ALA A 519 17.43 19.51 -18.99
N PRO A 520 18.46 20.38 -19.05
CA PRO A 520 19.86 19.95 -18.89
C PRO A 520 20.15 19.20 -17.58
N ALA A 521 19.44 19.53 -16.49
CA ALA A 521 19.59 18.87 -15.18
C ALA A 521 19.06 17.42 -15.14
N TYR A 522 18.24 17.03 -16.12
CA TYR A 522 17.60 15.71 -16.20
C TYR A 522 18.23 14.83 -17.30
N ALA A 523 19.42 15.18 -17.79
CA ALA A 523 20.11 14.40 -18.81
C ALA A 523 20.59 13.06 -18.24
N LEU A 524 20.26 11.97 -18.92
CA LEU A 524 20.61 10.58 -18.56
C LEU A 524 21.43 9.92 -19.68
N PRO A 525 22.67 10.35 -19.94
CA PRO A 525 23.51 9.77 -21.00
C PRO A 525 23.77 8.27 -20.79
N GLY A 526 23.84 7.80 -19.53
CA GLY A 526 23.94 6.38 -19.20
C GLY A 526 22.73 5.57 -19.67
N ALA A 527 21.51 6.10 -19.49
CA ALA A 527 20.28 5.48 -19.98
C ALA A 527 20.23 5.40 -21.52
N GLU A 528 20.74 6.43 -22.21
CA GLU A 528 20.87 6.39 -23.66
C GLU A 528 21.85 5.29 -24.10
N ALA A 529 23.00 5.19 -23.45
CA ALA A 529 23.99 4.16 -23.72
C ALA A 529 23.45 2.75 -23.45
N GLU A 530 22.66 2.58 -22.38
CA GLU A 530 21.97 1.33 -22.05
C GLU A 530 21.01 0.91 -23.17
N VAL A 531 20.08 1.78 -23.58
CA VAL A 531 19.13 1.49 -24.66
C VAL A 531 19.84 1.14 -25.96
N ARG A 532 20.87 1.90 -26.34
CA ARG A 532 21.68 1.62 -27.54
C ARG A 532 22.42 0.28 -27.43
N GLY A 533 22.80 -0.13 -26.22
CA GLY A 533 23.52 -1.37 -25.96
C GLY A 533 22.65 -2.63 -25.98
N ILE A 534 21.36 -2.50 -25.63
CA ILE A 534 20.43 -3.65 -25.59
C ILE A 534 19.70 -3.87 -26.91
N ALA A 535 19.43 -2.81 -27.68
CA ALA A 535 18.58 -2.91 -28.86
C ALA A 535 19.08 -3.95 -29.90
N PRO A 536 20.38 -4.02 -30.24
CA PRO A 536 20.90 -5.00 -31.19
C PRO A 536 20.75 -6.48 -30.79
N LEU A 537 20.34 -6.76 -29.55
CA LEU A 537 20.06 -8.13 -29.08
C LEU A 537 18.70 -8.66 -29.57
N PHE A 538 17.87 -7.80 -30.18
CA PHE A 538 16.53 -8.13 -30.63
C PHE A 538 16.42 -8.14 -32.16
N ALA A 539 15.59 -9.04 -32.70
CA ALA A 539 15.38 -9.16 -34.15
C ALA A 539 14.58 -7.99 -34.72
N ARG A 540 13.63 -7.44 -33.94
CA ARG A 540 12.90 -6.21 -34.23
C ARG A 540 13.06 -5.25 -33.06
N GLN A 541 13.28 -3.99 -33.38
CA GLN A 541 13.48 -2.94 -32.38
C GLN A 541 12.85 -1.63 -32.84
N GLU A 542 12.24 -0.93 -31.90
CA GLU A 542 11.85 0.46 -32.04
C GLU A 542 12.39 1.25 -30.84
N VAL A 543 13.14 2.31 -31.11
CA VAL A 543 13.93 3.02 -30.09
C VAL A 543 13.60 4.51 -30.13
N PHE A 544 13.14 5.03 -29.00
CA PHE A 544 12.80 6.43 -28.79
C PHE A 544 13.78 7.05 -27.79
N LEU A 545 14.59 8.00 -28.27
CA LEU A 545 15.58 8.71 -27.46
C LEU A 545 15.32 10.20 -27.47
N GLN A 546 15.76 10.90 -26.42
CA GLN A 546 15.81 12.37 -26.40
C GLN A 546 14.43 12.97 -26.71
N SER A 547 14.34 13.88 -27.67
CA SER A 547 13.09 14.55 -28.04
C SER A 547 12.02 13.63 -28.65
N SER A 548 12.37 12.41 -29.04
CA SER A 548 11.39 11.44 -29.59
C SER A 548 10.67 10.61 -28.52
N ALA A 549 11.20 10.58 -27.29
CA ALA A 549 10.62 9.86 -26.15
C ALA A 549 9.49 10.65 -25.49
N THR A 550 8.41 10.91 -26.23
CA THR A 550 7.25 11.69 -25.77
C THR A 550 6.14 10.78 -25.22
N ARG A 551 5.17 11.37 -24.51
CA ARG A 551 3.95 10.68 -24.06
C ARG A 551 3.14 10.05 -25.20
N VAL A 552 3.08 10.71 -26.35
CA VAL A 552 2.39 10.21 -27.55
C VAL A 552 3.11 8.99 -28.10
N SER A 553 4.42 9.10 -28.32
CA SER A 553 5.26 7.97 -28.77
C SER A 553 5.14 6.77 -27.84
N PHE A 554 5.11 7.01 -26.53
CA PHE A 554 4.90 5.95 -25.53
C PHE A 554 3.55 5.25 -25.70
N ARG A 555 2.46 6.02 -25.71
CA ARG A 555 1.10 5.48 -25.80
C ARG A 555 0.87 4.68 -27.07
N GLU A 556 1.42 5.14 -28.20
CA GLU A 556 1.21 4.53 -29.51
C GLU A 556 2.07 3.29 -29.72
N ASN A 557 3.32 3.29 -29.24
CA ASN A 557 4.28 2.24 -29.59
C ASN A 557 4.52 1.22 -28.47
N ALA A 558 4.37 1.58 -27.20
CA ALA A 558 4.55 0.64 -26.09
C ALA A 558 3.68 -0.64 -26.22
N PRO A 559 2.41 -0.58 -26.66
CA PRO A 559 1.57 -1.77 -26.86
C PRO A 559 2.02 -2.71 -28.00
N THR A 560 2.92 -2.26 -28.88
CA THR A 560 3.34 -3.01 -30.08
C THR A 560 4.50 -3.96 -29.81
N GLY A 561 5.27 -3.71 -28.74
CA GLY A 561 6.40 -4.52 -28.32
C GLY A 561 5.99 -5.82 -27.63
N ARG A 562 6.88 -6.82 -27.64
CA ARG A 562 6.81 -7.96 -26.70
C ARG A 562 7.63 -7.69 -25.45
N VAL A 563 8.70 -6.91 -25.60
CA VAL A 563 9.51 -6.38 -24.51
C VAL A 563 9.47 -4.86 -24.58
N LEU A 564 9.11 -4.22 -23.47
CA LEU A 564 9.13 -2.78 -23.29
C LEU A 564 10.24 -2.42 -22.30
N HIS A 565 11.17 -1.57 -22.72
CA HIS A 565 12.25 -1.09 -21.85
C HIS A 565 12.15 0.43 -21.69
N VAL A 566 12.12 0.91 -20.45
CA VAL A 566 11.93 2.33 -20.12
C VAL A 566 13.06 2.77 -19.19
N ALA A 567 14.01 3.52 -19.74
CA ALA A 567 15.17 4.08 -19.03
C ALA A 567 15.09 5.61 -18.99
N THR A 568 14.22 6.12 -18.11
CA THR A 568 13.92 7.56 -17.97
C THR A 568 13.96 7.97 -16.51
N HIS A 569 13.74 9.25 -16.21
CA HIS A 569 13.42 9.63 -14.83
C HIS A 569 11.99 9.19 -14.48
N ALA A 570 11.79 8.86 -13.21
CA ALA A 570 10.49 8.64 -12.62
C ALA A 570 10.45 9.31 -11.24
N GLU A 571 9.28 9.82 -10.87
CA GLU A 571 9.01 10.45 -9.58
C GLU A 571 7.84 9.70 -8.93
N ALA A 572 8.07 9.14 -7.75
CA ALA A 572 7.02 8.51 -6.97
C ALA A 572 6.20 9.58 -6.23
N ASP A 573 4.87 9.46 -6.27
CA ASP A 573 3.98 10.27 -5.45
C ASP A 573 3.68 9.50 -4.15
N THR A 574 4.10 10.04 -3.01
CA THR A 574 3.99 9.38 -1.71
C THR A 574 2.57 9.48 -1.11
N ILE A 575 1.76 10.41 -1.62
CA ILE A 575 0.39 10.66 -1.16
C ILE A 575 -0.56 9.72 -1.92
N ASP A 576 -0.52 9.78 -3.25
CA ASP A 576 -1.29 8.93 -4.14
C ASP A 576 -0.38 8.28 -5.18
N PRO A 577 0.01 7.00 -4.99
CA PRO A 577 0.90 6.30 -5.91
C PRO A 577 0.40 6.25 -7.35
N LEU A 578 -0.90 6.39 -7.63
CA LEU A 578 -1.45 6.49 -8.99
C LEU A 578 -1.06 7.79 -9.71
N HIS A 579 -0.59 8.79 -8.98
CA HIS A 579 -0.05 10.05 -9.48
C HIS A 579 1.48 10.05 -9.62
N SER A 580 2.16 8.95 -9.30
CA SER A 580 3.56 8.74 -9.66
C SER A 580 3.74 8.90 -11.16
N ARG A 581 4.84 9.52 -11.60
CA ARG A 581 5.03 9.92 -13.01
C ARG A 581 6.36 9.47 -13.60
N ILE A 582 6.30 8.99 -14.84
CA ILE A 582 7.47 8.77 -15.70
C ILE A 582 7.67 10.07 -16.48
N LEU A 583 8.84 10.69 -16.34
CA LEU A 583 9.14 11.94 -17.05
C LEU A 583 9.51 11.61 -18.50
N LEU A 584 8.91 12.33 -19.43
CA LEU A 584 9.07 12.16 -20.86
C LEU A 584 9.43 13.50 -21.53
N ALA A 585 9.83 13.45 -22.79
CA ALA A 585 10.14 14.67 -23.53
C ALA A 585 8.87 15.52 -23.74
N PRO A 586 9.00 16.86 -23.77
CA PRO A 586 7.85 17.75 -23.87
C PRO A 586 6.95 17.47 -25.06
N ALA A 587 5.66 17.73 -24.85
CA ALA A 587 4.66 17.67 -25.90
C ALA A 587 5.01 18.61 -27.06
N THR A 588 4.81 18.13 -28.29
CA THR A 588 5.01 18.96 -29.49
C THR A 588 3.82 19.88 -29.77
N GLN A 589 2.63 19.50 -29.29
CA GLN A 589 1.39 20.27 -29.41
C GLN A 589 0.63 20.27 -28.07
N PRO A 590 -0.13 21.34 -27.74
CA PRO A 590 -0.94 21.38 -26.51
C PRO A 590 -1.94 20.23 -26.36
N ALA A 591 -2.37 19.61 -27.47
CA ALA A 591 -3.30 18.47 -27.49
C ALA A 591 -2.65 17.14 -27.07
N ASP A 592 -1.31 17.06 -27.05
CA ASP A 592 -0.56 15.83 -26.75
C ASP A 592 -0.58 15.47 -25.24
N GLY A 593 -1.01 16.42 -24.40
CA GLY A 593 -1.06 16.27 -22.95
C GLY A 593 0.22 16.72 -22.25
N PRO A 594 0.36 16.49 -20.93
CA PRO A 594 1.53 16.90 -20.16
C PRO A 594 2.78 16.07 -20.47
N ASP A 595 3.96 16.63 -20.16
CA ASP A 595 5.31 16.09 -20.40
C ASP A 595 5.65 14.84 -19.55
N SER A 596 4.66 14.21 -18.93
CA SER A 596 4.83 13.05 -18.04
C SER A 596 3.71 12.03 -18.24
N LEU A 597 4.02 10.76 -17.99
CA LEU A 597 3.06 9.66 -17.96
C LEU A 597 2.79 9.24 -16.51
N LEU A 598 1.56 9.43 -16.04
CA LEU A 598 1.17 9.05 -14.68
C LEU A 598 0.90 7.55 -14.60
N ALA A 599 1.03 6.97 -13.41
CA ALA A 599 0.65 5.57 -13.18
C ALA A 599 -0.81 5.32 -13.57
N LYS A 600 -1.76 6.22 -13.27
CA LYS A 600 -3.16 6.13 -13.72
C LYS A 600 -3.34 6.16 -15.24
N ASP A 601 -2.43 6.80 -15.98
CA ASP A 601 -2.49 6.81 -17.45
C ASP A 601 -2.17 5.42 -18.01
N ILE A 602 -1.31 4.66 -17.32
CA ILE A 602 -0.89 3.32 -17.73
C ILE A 602 -2.06 2.33 -17.62
N TYR A 603 -2.99 2.49 -16.67
CA TYR A 603 -4.18 1.64 -16.55
C TYR A 603 -5.03 1.60 -17.83
N ASN A 604 -5.00 2.68 -18.62
CA ASN A 604 -5.75 2.80 -19.87
C ASN A 604 -4.98 2.27 -21.09
N LEU A 605 -3.72 1.85 -20.92
CA LEU A 605 -2.95 1.21 -21.97
C LEU A 605 -3.36 -0.25 -22.16
N LYS A 606 -3.27 -0.73 -23.39
CA LYS A 606 -3.55 -2.12 -23.75
C LYS A 606 -2.25 -2.89 -23.95
N LEU A 607 -1.56 -3.20 -22.86
CA LEU A 607 -0.27 -3.89 -22.87
C LEU A 607 -0.40 -5.43 -22.87
N ASN A 608 -1.55 -5.98 -23.28
CA ASN A 608 -1.82 -7.43 -23.31
C ASN A 608 -0.80 -8.23 -24.13
N ASN A 609 -0.13 -7.57 -25.09
CA ASN A 609 0.89 -8.17 -25.92
C ASN A 609 2.30 -8.04 -25.35
N VAL A 610 2.49 -7.26 -24.30
CA VAL A 610 3.78 -7.00 -23.67
C VAL A 610 4.03 -8.06 -22.60
N SER A 611 5.05 -8.87 -22.79
CA SER A 611 5.40 -9.94 -21.88
C SER A 611 6.33 -9.46 -20.77
N LEU A 612 7.21 -8.49 -21.08
CA LEU A 612 8.12 -7.90 -20.10
C LEU A 612 8.12 -6.37 -20.22
N VAL A 613 7.96 -5.69 -19.08
CA VAL A 613 8.26 -4.26 -18.94
C VAL A 613 9.44 -4.11 -18.00
N THR A 614 10.49 -3.42 -18.44
CA THR A 614 11.64 -3.09 -17.61
C THR A 614 11.66 -1.60 -17.34
N LEU A 615 11.59 -1.22 -16.07
CA LEU A 615 11.72 0.15 -15.60
C LEU A 615 13.13 0.34 -15.05
N SER A 616 14.05 0.75 -15.92
CA SER A 616 15.44 1.06 -15.61
C SER A 616 15.57 2.55 -15.23
N ALA A 617 14.80 2.93 -14.22
CA ALA A 617 14.63 4.31 -13.76
C ALA A 617 14.77 4.37 -12.23
N CYS A 618 15.05 5.54 -11.67
CA CYS A 618 15.24 5.69 -10.22
C CYS A 618 13.97 5.33 -9.44
N GLU A 619 14.08 4.46 -8.42
CA GLU A 619 13.04 4.08 -7.44
C GLU A 619 11.65 3.76 -8.02
N THR A 620 11.58 3.16 -9.22
CA THR A 620 10.29 2.85 -9.86
C THR A 620 9.56 1.66 -9.26
N GLY A 621 10.25 0.80 -8.50
CA GLY A 621 9.71 -0.47 -8.00
C GLY A 621 9.07 -0.44 -6.63
N LEU A 622 9.41 0.54 -5.79
CA LEU A 622 8.98 0.52 -4.39
C LEU A 622 7.48 0.77 -4.26
N GLY A 623 6.91 1.64 -5.10
CA GLY A 623 5.51 2.03 -4.95
C GLY A 623 5.22 2.49 -3.52
N ARG A 624 3.96 2.39 -3.09
CA ARG A 624 3.61 2.42 -1.67
C ARG A 624 2.80 1.17 -1.39
N ILE A 625 3.12 0.48 -0.30
CA ILE A 625 2.29 -0.61 0.19
C ILE A 625 1.11 0.01 0.91
N ALA A 626 -0.08 -0.14 0.33
CA ALA A 626 -1.30 0.25 1.01
C ALA A 626 -1.63 -0.70 2.15
N ARG A 627 -2.52 -0.26 3.05
CA ARG A 627 -3.11 -1.18 4.03
C ARG A 627 -3.88 -2.27 3.26
N GLY A 628 -3.65 -3.54 3.58
CA GLY A 628 -4.12 -4.68 2.78
C GLY A 628 -3.05 -5.32 1.89
N ASP A 629 -1.80 -4.86 1.98
CA ASP A 629 -0.63 -5.42 1.27
C ASP A 629 -0.64 -5.26 -0.25
N GLU A 630 -1.40 -4.28 -0.76
CA GLU A 630 -1.39 -3.94 -2.17
C GLU A 630 -0.19 -3.06 -2.52
N ILE A 631 0.67 -3.51 -3.45
CA ILE A 631 1.72 -2.67 -4.04
C ILE A 631 1.03 -1.65 -4.97
N LEU A 632 1.04 -0.37 -4.61
CA LEU A 632 0.49 0.69 -5.43
C LEU A 632 1.56 1.38 -6.28
N GLY A 633 1.15 1.98 -7.40
CA GLY A 633 2.04 2.71 -8.31
C GLY A 633 2.30 1.95 -9.60
N PHE A 634 3.50 2.07 -10.16
CA PHE A 634 3.82 1.54 -11.49
C PHE A 634 3.66 0.03 -11.60
N THR A 635 4.10 -0.72 -10.59
CA THR A 635 4.00 -2.19 -10.57
C THR A 635 2.57 -2.66 -10.84
N ARG A 636 1.60 -2.14 -10.07
CA ARG A 636 0.18 -2.46 -10.28
C ARG A 636 -0.34 -1.91 -11.60
N ALA A 637 0.03 -0.69 -11.97
CA ALA A 637 -0.45 -0.08 -13.20
C ALA A 637 -0.06 -0.88 -14.44
N PHE A 638 1.19 -1.38 -14.53
CA PHE A 638 1.64 -2.16 -15.67
C PHE A 638 1.03 -3.56 -15.72
N PHE A 639 0.91 -4.26 -14.59
CA PHE A 639 0.17 -5.53 -14.57
C PHE A 639 -1.30 -5.33 -14.95
N TYR A 640 -1.92 -4.25 -14.47
CA TYR A 640 -3.28 -3.87 -14.87
C TYR A 640 -3.36 -3.56 -16.37
N ALA A 641 -2.39 -2.87 -16.93
CA ALA A 641 -2.35 -2.57 -18.36
C ALA A 641 -2.16 -3.83 -19.22
N GLY A 642 -1.57 -4.89 -18.67
CA GLY A 642 -1.51 -6.23 -19.27
C GLY A 642 -0.13 -6.86 -19.34
N ALA A 643 0.90 -6.21 -18.80
CA ALA A 643 2.23 -6.79 -18.69
C ALA A 643 2.17 -8.14 -17.96
N THR A 644 3.01 -9.09 -18.38
CA THR A 644 3.11 -10.41 -17.71
C THR A 644 4.23 -10.44 -16.69
N SER A 645 5.31 -9.73 -16.96
CA SER A 645 6.49 -9.61 -16.10
C SER A 645 6.96 -8.17 -16.05
N LEU A 646 7.55 -7.80 -14.93
CA LEU A 646 8.16 -6.51 -14.67
C LEU A 646 9.59 -6.71 -14.16
N ILE A 647 10.49 -5.81 -14.54
CA ILE A 647 11.76 -5.60 -13.85
C ILE A 647 11.76 -4.18 -13.33
N VAL A 648 11.95 -4.01 -12.03
CA VAL A 648 11.87 -2.71 -11.36
C VAL A 648 13.04 -2.52 -10.41
N SER A 649 13.46 -1.26 -10.23
CA SER A 649 14.56 -0.93 -9.32
C SER A 649 14.03 -0.61 -7.91
N MET A 650 14.76 -1.05 -6.88
CA MET A 650 14.49 -0.81 -5.46
C MET A 650 15.16 0.47 -4.92
N TRP A 651 16.14 1.02 -5.63
CA TRP A 651 16.88 2.24 -5.28
C TRP A 651 17.54 2.84 -6.53
N PRO A 652 18.06 4.08 -6.48
CA PRO A 652 18.78 4.68 -7.60
C PRO A 652 20.01 3.85 -7.98
N VAL A 653 20.14 3.53 -9.27
CA VAL A 653 21.13 2.59 -9.78
C VAL A 653 22.34 3.29 -10.40
N ALA A 654 23.50 2.62 -10.40
CA ALA A 654 24.72 3.16 -11.01
C ALA A 654 24.83 2.73 -12.48
N ASP A 655 25.06 3.70 -13.38
CA ASP A 655 25.05 3.54 -14.83
C ASP A 655 25.83 2.32 -15.35
N GLU A 656 27.12 2.16 -14.97
CA GLU A 656 27.96 1.06 -15.48
C GLU A 656 27.45 -0.33 -15.06
N SER A 657 27.00 -0.48 -13.81
CA SER A 657 26.48 -1.76 -13.30
C SER A 657 25.10 -2.09 -13.86
N SER A 658 24.24 -1.08 -14.04
CA SER A 658 22.92 -1.26 -14.65
C SER A 658 23.03 -1.69 -16.11
N ALA A 659 23.90 -1.02 -16.89
CA ALA A 659 24.12 -1.37 -18.28
C ALA A 659 24.66 -2.80 -18.44
N LEU A 660 25.57 -3.24 -17.54
CA LEU A 660 26.03 -4.63 -17.51
C LEU A 660 24.90 -5.60 -17.15
N THR A 661 24.06 -5.25 -16.18
CA THR A 661 22.89 -6.05 -15.78
C THR A 661 21.94 -6.25 -16.96
N MET A 662 21.46 -5.14 -17.56
CA MET A 662 20.47 -5.17 -18.62
C MET A 662 20.98 -5.87 -19.88
N ARG A 663 22.23 -5.59 -20.29
CA ARG A 663 22.83 -6.29 -21.44
C ARG A 663 22.96 -7.79 -21.20
N THR A 664 23.40 -8.21 -20.01
CA THR A 664 23.55 -9.63 -19.70
C THR A 664 22.19 -10.31 -19.65
N PHE A 665 21.22 -9.70 -18.97
CA PHE A 665 19.87 -10.21 -18.85
C PHE A 665 19.20 -10.41 -20.22
N TYR A 666 19.17 -9.38 -21.07
CA TYR A 666 18.55 -9.49 -22.39
C TYR A 666 19.29 -10.44 -23.33
N ALA A 667 20.63 -10.55 -23.23
CA ALA A 667 21.38 -11.53 -23.99
C ALA A 667 20.98 -12.96 -23.61
N GLN A 668 20.86 -13.25 -22.31
CA GLN A 668 20.41 -14.56 -21.82
C GLN A 668 18.98 -14.88 -22.26
N LEU A 669 18.05 -13.91 -22.18
CA LEU A 669 16.69 -14.06 -22.68
C LEU A 669 16.65 -14.33 -24.19
N ALA A 670 17.44 -13.60 -24.97
CA ALA A 670 17.56 -13.77 -26.42
C ALA A 670 18.21 -15.12 -26.80
N ASP A 671 18.93 -15.76 -25.88
CA ASP A 671 19.44 -17.13 -26.03
C ASP A 671 18.41 -18.20 -25.61
N GLY A 672 17.22 -17.80 -25.19
CA GLY A 672 16.12 -18.68 -24.82
C GLY A 672 16.12 -19.14 -23.37
N HIS A 673 16.97 -18.57 -22.51
CA HIS A 673 16.90 -18.82 -21.07
C HIS A 673 15.63 -18.21 -20.47
N GLU A 674 15.12 -18.84 -19.40
CA GLU A 674 13.99 -18.31 -18.64
C GLU A 674 14.43 -17.07 -17.84
N ALA A 675 13.53 -16.09 -17.69
CA ALA A 675 13.81 -14.78 -17.11
C ALA A 675 14.43 -14.86 -15.71
N ILE A 676 14.00 -15.81 -14.88
CA ILE A 676 14.55 -15.99 -13.53
C ILE A 676 16.03 -16.38 -13.54
N ASP A 677 16.45 -17.23 -14.47
CA ASP A 677 17.84 -17.65 -14.61
C ASP A 677 18.69 -16.58 -15.31
N ALA A 678 18.10 -15.89 -16.30
CA ALA A 678 18.71 -14.73 -16.96
C ALA A 678 19.01 -13.62 -15.94
N MET A 679 18.07 -13.35 -15.03
CA MET A 679 18.23 -12.34 -13.98
C MET A 679 19.32 -12.72 -13.00
N ARG A 680 19.30 -13.96 -12.49
CA ARG A 680 20.38 -14.48 -11.64
C ARG A 680 21.74 -14.35 -12.33
N THR A 681 21.84 -14.73 -13.60
CA THR A 681 23.09 -14.65 -14.37
C THR A 681 23.59 -13.21 -14.48
N ALA A 682 22.69 -12.25 -14.73
CA ALA A 682 23.04 -10.83 -14.78
C ALA A 682 23.56 -10.31 -13.43
N GLN A 683 22.90 -10.65 -12.32
CA GLN A 683 23.31 -10.23 -10.98
C GLN A 683 24.68 -10.82 -10.60
N LEU A 684 24.90 -12.11 -10.90
CA LEU A 684 26.19 -12.77 -10.66
C LEU A 684 27.31 -12.19 -11.52
N ALA A 685 27.03 -11.81 -12.78
CA ALA A 685 28.02 -11.18 -13.66
C ALA A 685 28.51 -9.83 -13.11
N VAL A 686 27.60 -9.01 -12.55
CA VAL A 686 27.98 -7.76 -11.89
C VAL A 686 28.75 -8.04 -10.60
N MET A 687 28.29 -8.98 -9.78
CA MET A 687 28.93 -9.36 -8.51
C MET A 687 30.38 -9.85 -8.69
N GLN A 688 30.68 -10.55 -9.80
CA GLN A 688 32.03 -11.04 -10.12
C GLN A 688 33.02 -9.90 -10.44
N ASN A 689 32.53 -8.71 -10.79
CA ASN A 689 33.37 -7.54 -10.97
C ASN A 689 33.73 -6.94 -9.61
N SER A 690 35.02 -6.93 -9.26
CA SER A 690 35.48 -6.41 -7.97
C SER A 690 35.12 -4.95 -7.70
N ARG A 691 34.94 -4.12 -8.75
CA ARG A 691 34.45 -2.73 -8.63
C ARG A 691 33.00 -2.66 -8.15
N PHE A 692 32.23 -3.72 -8.36
CA PHE A 692 30.79 -3.80 -8.13
C PHE A 692 30.41 -4.89 -7.11
N ALA A 693 31.36 -5.37 -6.30
CA ALA A 693 31.12 -6.47 -5.36
C ALA A 693 30.03 -6.18 -4.30
N HIS A 694 29.85 -4.91 -3.94
CA HIS A 694 28.85 -4.51 -2.94
C HIS A 694 27.41 -4.65 -3.49
N PRO A 695 26.44 -5.18 -2.70
CA PRO A 695 25.05 -5.43 -3.13
C PRO A 695 24.33 -4.26 -3.81
N PHE A 696 24.70 -3.03 -3.45
CA PHE A 696 24.23 -1.81 -4.10
C PHE A 696 24.24 -1.88 -5.64
N PHE A 697 25.25 -2.53 -6.23
CA PHE A 697 25.45 -2.55 -7.68
C PHE A 697 24.73 -3.71 -8.39
N TRP A 698 24.57 -4.86 -7.74
CA TRP A 698 24.05 -6.08 -8.38
C TRP A 698 22.67 -6.51 -7.86
N ALA A 699 22.23 -6.03 -6.70
CA ALA A 699 20.91 -6.33 -6.13
C ALA A 699 19.79 -5.29 -6.37
N PRO A 700 19.92 -4.20 -7.17
CA PRO A 700 18.89 -3.17 -7.20
C PRO A 700 17.61 -3.57 -7.94
N PHE A 701 17.63 -4.62 -8.75
CA PHE A 701 16.53 -4.99 -9.62
C PHE A 701 15.85 -6.27 -9.15
N ASP A 702 14.52 -6.21 -9.08
CA ASP A 702 13.65 -7.36 -8.83
C ASP A 702 12.94 -7.77 -10.13
N LEU A 703 12.88 -9.08 -10.37
CA LEU A 703 12.02 -9.67 -11.39
C LEU A 703 10.67 -10.02 -10.75
N MET A 704 9.59 -9.46 -11.26
CA MET A 704 8.22 -9.71 -10.81
C MET A 704 7.37 -10.31 -11.93
N GLY A 705 6.56 -11.33 -11.67
CA GLY A 705 5.68 -11.90 -12.68
C GLY A 705 6.40 -12.80 -13.71
N GLY A 706 5.72 -13.81 -14.23
CA GLY A 706 6.12 -14.56 -15.43
C GLY A 706 7.59 -15.04 -15.44
N TRP A 707 8.09 -15.55 -14.31
CA TRP A 707 9.51 -15.90 -14.10
C TRP A 707 10.08 -16.93 -15.11
N ARG A 708 9.19 -17.65 -15.82
CA ARG A 708 9.53 -18.60 -16.90
C ARG A 708 9.56 -17.98 -18.30
N LEU A 709 9.37 -16.66 -18.42
CA LEU A 709 9.40 -15.96 -19.70
C LEU A 709 10.73 -16.20 -20.43
N SER A 710 10.67 -16.46 -21.73
CA SER A 710 11.82 -16.61 -22.63
C SER A 710 11.52 -15.97 -23.99
N ILE A 711 12.55 -15.63 -24.76
CA ILE A 711 12.40 -15.05 -26.10
C ILE A 711 12.78 -16.10 -27.16
N ALA A 712 11.89 -16.32 -28.13
CA ALA A 712 12.21 -17.04 -29.35
C ALA A 712 13.03 -16.14 -30.28
N ARG A 713 14.20 -16.62 -30.71
CA ARG A 713 14.89 -16.03 -31.86
C ARG A 713 14.13 -16.24 -33.15
#